data_AF-A0A212L304-F1
#
_entry.id   AF-A0A212L304-F1
#
_cell.length_a   1.000
_cell.length_b   1.000
_cell.length_c   1.000
_cell.angle_alpha   90.00
_cell.angle_beta   90.00
_cell.angle_gamma   90.00
#
_symmetry.space_group_name_H-M   'P 1'
#
loop_
_entity.id
_entity.type
_entity.pdbx_description
1 polymer ?
#
loop_
_entity_poly.entity_id
_entity_poly.type
_entity_poly.pdbx_seq_one_letter_code
_entity_poly.pdbx_strand_id
1 'polypeptide(L)'
;MHDALKSNSGYHKELDEALNDEFLRRTLDTFAVAYRANREAVFKEVDERGLIAKVADAKDYACQHMEELYSQFKAEAEKRGVHVHRAVNAAEANEIISRIARENNVKRVVKSKSMTAEEIELNPALEAQGLIVDETDLGEWIIQLRHEGPSHMVMPAIHLSRYQVADDFTKATGTKQDSDVQHLVKVARVQLRRKFVAADMGISGCNFAVAENGAISTVTNEGNARMVTTLPRVHVAIAGLDKLVAKLDDALTALLVLPRNATAQRLTSYVTWMCGAGPCAANADNKKILHVVFLDNGRTEIAKDPLFKQIFRCVRCGACANVCPVYRLVGGHKMGYIYIGAIGLILTYFFHGKERARILSQNCMGCESCANVCAGGIELPRLIREIRARLNEEQGAPIEANLLSAVMKNRKLFHKLLKFASFAQKPFTRGAQFQRHLPAVFLGKHNFKALPAIANKSFRDRWPEIAPKVQNPVMRVAIFSGCAQDFIYPEQLEACVKVLAAKNVAVDFPMEQSCCGLPLEMMGQRKTSIDVAKQNLAAFRGGNYDYIITLCASCAGHLKHHYPQILDKDYAMVEGQAFAAKVIDFSSFVHDVLGLKPEDFQKSGQKVTYHASCHLCRGLNVKEAPRALIADAAEYVPCEEEEVCCGFGGSYSVKFPEISAQLLEKKVNNMKATGADRLVVDCPGCVMQLRGGAEKQGLKIKVDHIAELLADNLKK
;
A
#
# COMPACT_ATOMS: atom_id res chain seq x y z
N MET A 1 -26.50 -0.73 -0.63
CA MET A 1 -25.55 -0.90 -1.75
C MET A 1 -24.25 -1.62 -1.33
N HIS A 2 -24.04 -1.92 -0.05
CA HIS A 2 -22.83 -2.58 0.43
C HIS A 2 -23.16 -3.69 1.44
N ASP A 3 -23.19 -4.94 0.98
CA ASP A 3 -23.38 -6.06 1.89
C ASP A 3 -22.17 -6.19 2.84
N ALA A 4 -22.44 -6.54 4.10
CA ALA A 4 -21.40 -6.79 5.07
C ALA A 4 -20.64 -8.08 4.73
N LEU A 5 -19.30 -8.04 4.77
CA LEU A 5 -18.46 -9.23 4.72
C LEU A 5 -18.76 -10.10 5.95
N LYS A 6 -19.49 -11.21 5.75
CA LYS A 6 -20.01 -12.03 6.88
C LYS A 6 -18.98 -13.01 7.44
N SER A 7 -17.93 -13.38 6.70
CA SER A 7 -16.87 -14.30 7.18
C SER A 7 -15.59 -14.25 6.31
N ASN A 8 -14.46 -14.73 6.86
CA ASN A 8 -13.21 -14.92 6.09
C ASN A 8 -13.41 -15.88 4.90
N SER A 9 -14.19 -16.95 5.06
CA SER A 9 -14.45 -17.91 3.97
C SER A 9 -15.25 -17.30 2.83
N GLY A 10 -16.26 -16.47 3.15
CA GLY A 10 -17.02 -15.71 2.15
C GLY A 10 -16.11 -14.75 1.39
N TYR A 11 -15.20 -14.08 2.09
CA TYR A 11 -14.25 -13.17 1.46
C TYR A 11 -13.29 -13.88 0.48
N HIS A 12 -12.78 -15.07 0.81
CA HIS A 12 -11.95 -15.84 -0.14
C HIS A 12 -12.70 -16.23 -1.42
N LYS A 13 -14.02 -16.46 -1.33
CA LYS A 13 -14.85 -16.73 -2.52
C LYS A 13 -14.94 -15.50 -3.43
N GLU A 14 -15.15 -14.31 -2.85
CA GLU A 14 -15.16 -13.05 -3.60
C GLU A 14 -13.81 -12.74 -4.27
N LEU A 15 -12.70 -13.14 -3.62
CA LEU A 15 -11.37 -13.04 -4.22
C LEU A 15 -11.23 -13.98 -5.42
N ASP A 16 -11.67 -15.24 -5.31
CA ASP A 16 -11.62 -16.18 -6.43
C ASP A 16 -12.48 -15.69 -7.61
N GLU A 17 -13.66 -15.11 -7.36
CA GLU A 17 -14.51 -14.50 -8.38
C GLU A 17 -13.79 -13.36 -9.12
N ALA A 18 -13.14 -12.45 -8.38
CA ALA A 18 -12.38 -11.35 -8.99
C ALA A 18 -11.14 -11.86 -9.76
N LEU A 19 -10.48 -12.90 -9.26
CA LEU A 19 -9.32 -13.50 -9.94
C LEU A 19 -9.71 -14.28 -11.21
N ASN A 20 -10.96 -14.74 -11.32
CA ASN A 20 -11.47 -15.38 -12.54
C ASN A 20 -11.97 -14.38 -13.58
N ASP A 21 -12.13 -13.09 -13.22
CA ASP A 21 -12.45 -12.03 -14.17
C ASP A 21 -11.18 -11.59 -14.94
N GLU A 22 -10.98 -12.18 -16.12
CA GLU A 22 -9.85 -11.85 -17.00
C GLU A 22 -9.87 -10.39 -17.50
N PHE A 23 -11.06 -9.83 -17.74
CA PHE A 23 -11.19 -8.47 -18.24
C PHE A 23 -10.75 -7.47 -17.16
N LEU A 24 -11.25 -7.63 -15.93
CA LEU A 24 -10.87 -6.83 -14.78
C LEU A 24 -9.35 -6.86 -14.59
N ARG A 25 -8.78 -8.06 -14.48
CA ARG A 25 -7.33 -8.23 -14.25
C ARG A 25 -6.51 -7.59 -15.35
N ARG A 26 -6.81 -7.86 -16.62
CA ARG A 26 -6.06 -7.30 -17.75
C ARG A 26 -6.14 -5.77 -17.79
N THR A 27 -7.32 -5.22 -17.55
CA THR A 27 -7.54 -3.76 -17.56
C THR A 27 -6.76 -3.07 -16.47
N LEU A 28 -6.86 -3.56 -15.23
CA LEU A 28 -6.15 -2.98 -14.09
C LEU A 28 -4.64 -3.20 -14.15
N ASP A 29 -4.19 -4.34 -14.70
CA ASP A 29 -2.77 -4.64 -14.92
C ASP A 29 -2.14 -3.67 -15.92
N THR A 30 -2.79 -3.48 -17.08
CA THR A 30 -2.37 -2.53 -18.12
C THR A 30 -2.28 -1.12 -17.55
N PHE A 31 -3.31 -0.70 -16.81
CA PHE A 31 -3.35 0.59 -16.14
C PHE A 31 -2.21 0.73 -15.11
N ALA A 32 -1.98 -0.27 -14.27
CA ALA A 32 -0.95 -0.21 -13.22
C ALA A 32 0.47 -0.08 -13.78
N VAL A 33 0.76 -0.72 -14.93
CA VAL A 33 2.04 -0.60 -15.62
C VAL A 33 2.20 0.81 -16.20
N ALA A 34 1.23 1.26 -17.01
CA ALA A 34 1.28 2.56 -17.67
C ALA A 34 1.32 3.73 -16.67
N TYR A 35 0.54 3.65 -15.59
CA TYR A 35 0.47 4.67 -14.55
C TYR A 35 1.84 4.94 -13.92
N ARG A 36 2.62 3.91 -13.58
CA ARG A 36 3.93 4.09 -12.92
C ARG A 36 4.90 4.86 -13.81
N ALA A 37 5.01 4.47 -15.08
CA ALA A 37 5.88 5.13 -16.05
C ALA A 37 5.48 6.59 -16.28
N ASN A 38 4.18 6.84 -16.49
CA ASN A 38 3.67 8.19 -16.72
C ASN A 38 3.85 9.10 -15.49
N ARG A 39 3.61 8.57 -14.29
CA ARG A 39 3.80 9.30 -13.05
C ARG A 39 5.27 9.71 -12.89
N GLU A 40 6.20 8.76 -13.03
CA GLU A 40 7.62 9.05 -12.90
C GLU A 40 8.06 10.15 -13.86
N ALA A 41 7.63 10.08 -15.13
CA ALA A 41 7.94 11.08 -16.13
C ALA A 41 7.49 12.50 -15.73
N VAL A 42 6.27 12.65 -15.22
CA VAL A 42 5.70 13.97 -14.85
C VAL A 42 6.31 14.54 -13.56
N PHE A 43 6.80 13.70 -12.65
CA PHE A 43 7.46 14.16 -11.43
C PHE A 43 8.93 14.57 -11.64
N LYS A 44 9.59 14.18 -12.75
CA LYS A 44 10.96 14.64 -13.09
C LYS A 44 11.07 16.16 -13.23
N GLU A 45 9.96 16.85 -13.47
CA GLU A 45 9.90 18.30 -13.67
C GLU A 45 9.86 19.11 -12.37
N VAL A 46 9.75 18.45 -11.21
CA VAL A 46 9.55 19.10 -9.92
C VAL A 46 10.37 18.42 -8.83
N ASP A 47 10.65 19.14 -7.74
CA ASP A 47 11.17 18.54 -6.52
C ASP A 47 10.05 17.76 -5.81
N GLU A 48 9.88 16.49 -6.18
CA GLU A 48 8.87 15.60 -5.60
C GLU A 48 8.97 15.54 -4.07
N ARG A 49 10.18 15.38 -3.51
CA ARG A 49 10.38 15.21 -2.08
C ARG A 49 10.08 16.49 -1.31
N GLY A 50 10.56 17.63 -1.80
CA GLY A 50 10.27 18.93 -1.20
C GLY A 50 8.79 19.29 -1.26
N LEU A 51 8.08 18.96 -2.35
CA LEU A 51 6.63 19.15 -2.44
C LEU A 51 5.86 18.27 -1.45
N ILE A 52 6.23 16.99 -1.32
CA ILE A 52 5.60 16.08 -0.36
C ILE A 52 5.77 16.59 1.07
N ALA A 53 6.97 17.08 1.43
CA ALA A 53 7.24 17.66 2.73
C ALA A 53 6.34 18.88 3.01
N LYS A 54 6.27 19.83 2.08
CA LYS A 54 5.40 21.01 2.21
C LYS A 54 3.92 20.65 2.38
N VAL A 55 3.43 19.66 1.62
CA VAL A 55 2.05 19.17 1.76
C VAL A 55 1.83 18.51 3.12
N ALA A 56 2.79 17.72 3.60
CA ALA A 56 2.71 17.10 4.92
C ALA A 56 2.66 18.16 6.03
N ASP A 57 3.53 19.16 5.98
CA ASP A 57 3.59 20.25 6.97
C ASP A 57 2.29 21.05 7.01
N ALA A 58 1.77 21.46 5.84
CA ALA A 58 0.51 22.19 5.73
C ALA A 58 -0.68 21.39 6.27
N LYS A 59 -0.72 20.09 5.97
CA LYS A 59 -1.79 19.20 6.44
C LYS A 59 -1.67 18.85 7.93
N ASP A 60 -0.46 18.72 8.45
CA ASP A 60 -0.23 18.53 9.87
C ASP A 60 -0.60 19.78 10.67
N TYR A 61 -0.27 20.97 10.16
CA TYR A 61 -0.72 22.23 10.73
C TYR A 61 -2.25 22.28 10.78
N ALA A 62 -2.92 21.98 9.66
CA ALA A 62 -4.38 22.00 9.60
C ALA A 62 -5.03 20.96 10.53
N CYS A 63 -4.42 19.79 10.67
CA CYS A 63 -4.86 18.76 11.62
C CYS A 63 -4.79 19.24 13.08
N GLN A 64 -3.75 19.98 13.45
CA GLN A 64 -3.55 20.47 14.82
C GLN A 64 -4.47 21.64 15.16
N HIS A 65 -4.79 22.49 14.17
CA HIS A 65 -5.59 23.71 14.36
C HIS A 65 -7.02 23.56 13.79
N MET A 66 -7.55 22.34 13.73
CA MET A 66 -8.79 22.02 13.02
C MET A 66 -9.99 22.87 13.50
N GLU A 67 -10.12 23.11 14.80
CA GLU A 67 -11.19 23.91 15.40
C GLU A 67 -11.05 25.42 15.08
N GLU A 68 -9.83 25.93 15.14
CA GLU A 68 -9.52 27.33 14.80
C GLU A 68 -9.78 27.59 13.32
N LEU A 69 -9.30 26.69 12.45
CA LEU A 69 -9.50 26.79 11.01
C LEU A 69 -10.98 26.66 10.62
N TYR A 70 -11.75 25.78 11.29
CA TYR A 70 -13.20 25.71 11.08
C TYR A 70 -13.88 27.03 11.46
N SER A 71 -13.53 27.59 12.61
CA SER A 71 -14.10 28.85 13.11
C SER A 71 -13.76 30.02 12.18
N GLN A 72 -12.52 30.10 11.73
CA GLN A 72 -12.07 31.10 10.76
C GLN A 72 -12.77 30.94 9.41
N PHE A 73 -12.80 29.72 8.86
CA PHE A 73 -13.50 29.41 7.62
C PHE A 73 -14.97 29.83 7.70
N LYS A 74 -15.65 29.46 8.79
CA LYS A 74 -17.06 29.79 9.02
C LYS A 74 -17.27 31.31 8.98
N ALA A 75 -16.50 32.06 9.75
CA ALA A 75 -16.61 33.52 9.79
C ALA A 75 -16.37 34.16 8.42
N GLU A 76 -15.38 33.69 7.66
CA GLU A 76 -15.06 34.22 6.33
C GLU A 76 -16.08 33.85 5.25
N ALA A 77 -16.63 32.64 5.31
CA ALA A 77 -17.65 32.19 4.37
C ALA A 77 -19.01 32.86 4.63
N GLU A 78 -19.40 33.04 5.89
CA GLU A 78 -20.67 33.67 6.28
C GLU A 78 -20.72 35.16 5.89
N LYS A 79 -19.59 35.88 5.94
CA LYS A 79 -19.46 37.24 5.38
C LYS A 79 -19.84 37.32 3.89
N ARG A 80 -19.71 36.21 3.17
CA ARG A 80 -19.98 36.08 1.73
C ARG A 80 -21.30 35.35 1.44
N GLY A 81 -22.19 35.28 2.43
CA GLY A 81 -23.55 34.75 2.30
C GLY A 81 -23.63 33.23 2.24
N VAL A 82 -22.61 32.51 2.71
CA VAL A 82 -22.59 31.04 2.80
C VAL A 82 -23.11 30.60 4.16
N HIS A 83 -23.94 29.57 4.22
CA HIS A 83 -24.36 28.95 5.47
C HIS A 83 -23.43 27.78 5.82
N VAL A 84 -22.71 27.87 6.93
CA VAL A 84 -21.76 26.82 7.35
C VAL A 84 -22.32 25.99 8.50
N HIS A 85 -22.33 24.68 8.30
CA HIS A 85 -22.84 23.68 9.22
C HIS A 85 -21.71 22.74 9.64
N ARG A 86 -21.82 22.17 10.84
CA ARG A 86 -20.97 21.08 11.30
C ARG A 86 -21.85 19.93 11.76
N ALA A 87 -21.54 18.74 11.28
CA ALA A 87 -22.15 17.50 11.68
C ALA A 87 -21.14 16.67 12.48
N VAL A 88 -21.56 16.16 13.63
CA VAL A 88 -20.77 15.28 14.50
C VAL A 88 -20.58 13.92 13.85
N ASN A 89 -21.57 13.41 13.12
CA ASN A 89 -21.55 12.09 12.49
C ASN A 89 -22.35 12.03 11.19
N ALA A 90 -22.33 10.86 10.53
CA ALA A 90 -23.02 10.60 9.27
C ALA A 90 -24.54 10.87 9.32
N ALA A 91 -25.22 10.45 10.40
CA ALA A 91 -26.67 10.61 10.53
C ALA A 91 -27.07 12.10 10.62
N GLU A 92 -26.32 12.88 11.40
CA GLU A 92 -26.56 14.32 11.52
C GLU A 92 -26.26 15.05 10.21
N ALA A 93 -25.21 14.67 9.48
CA ALA A 93 -24.92 15.25 8.16
C ALA A 93 -26.06 14.99 7.18
N ASN A 94 -26.56 13.75 7.13
CA ASN A 94 -27.72 13.39 6.31
C ASN A 94 -28.96 14.20 6.70
N GLU A 95 -29.22 14.38 8.01
CA GLU A 95 -30.36 15.16 8.48
C GLU A 95 -30.24 16.65 8.14
N ILE A 96 -29.06 17.26 8.28
CA ILE A 96 -28.82 18.65 7.90
C ILE A 96 -29.10 18.85 6.40
N ILE A 97 -28.55 17.98 5.54
CA ILE A 97 -28.73 18.08 4.09
C ILE A 97 -30.19 17.88 3.70
N SER A 98 -30.85 16.92 4.35
CA SER A 98 -32.29 16.64 4.17
C SER A 98 -33.16 17.82 4.59
N ARG A 99 -32.85 18.45 5.72
CA ARG A 99 -33.53 19.65 6.20
C ARG A 99 -33.37 20.80 5.20
N ILE A 100 -32.16 21.05 4.70
CA ILE A 100 -31.92 22.05 3.65
C ILE A 100 -32.78 21.77 2.42
N ALA A 101 -32.88 20.51 1.99
CA ALA A 101 -33.73 20.12 0.87
C ALA A 101 -35.22 20.44 1.13
N ARG A 102 -35.74 20.11 2.32
CA ARG A 102 -37.13 20.39 2.72
C ARG A 102 -37.43 21.88 2.82
N GLU A 103 -36.58 22.64 3.49
CA GLU A 103 -36.72 24.10 3.67
C GLU A 103 -36.75 24.85 2.32
N ASN A 104 -36.10 24.29 1.29
CA ASN A 104 -36.02 24.88 -0.04
C ASN A 104 -36.91 24.19 -1.08
N ASN A 105 -37.87 23.36 -0.66
CA ASN A 105 -38.82 22.66 -1.54
C ASN A 105 -38.12 21.90 -2.70
N VAL A 106 -37.00 21.26 -2.41
CA VAL A 106 -36.21 20.49 -3.38
C VAL A 106 -36.95 19.19 -3.72
N LYS A 107 -37.00 18.83 -5.00
CA LYS A 107 -37.47 17.52 -5.48
C LYS A 107 -36.38 16.75 -6.22
N ARG A 108 -35.54 17.46 -6.98
CA ARG A 108 -34.47 16.87 -7.82
C ARG A 108 -33.11 17.35 -7.38
N VAL A 109 -32.24 16.40 -7.06
CA VAL A 109 -30.86 16.61 -6.64
C VAL A 109 -29.92 16.08 -7.73
N VAL A 110 -28.95 16.89 -8.11
CA VAL A 110 -27.81 16.45 -8.92
C VAL A 110 -26.55 16.45 -8.08
N LYS A 111 -25.79 15.36 -8.13
CA LYS A 111 -24.57 15.20 -7.34
C LYS A 111 -23.35 15.12 -8.23
N SER A 112 -22.29 15.85 -7.88
CA SER A 112 -20.96 15.57 -8.38
C SER A 112 -20.28 14.58 -7.44
N LYS A 113 -19.39 13.75 -7.98
CA LYS A 113 -18.60 12.79 -7.21
C LYS A 113 -18.07 13.34 -5.88
N SER A 114 -18.32 12.61 -4.80
CA SER A 114 -17.84 12.94 -3.45
C SER A 114 -17.69 11.70 -2.58
N MET A 115 -16.45 11.35 -2.21
CA MET A 115 -16.19 10.25 -1.29
C MET A 115 -16.81 10.49 0.10
N THR A 116 -16.95 11.74 0.53
CA THR A 116 -17.60 12.06 1.82
C THR A 116 -19.10 11.87 1.76
N ALA A 117 -19.73 12.03 0.58
CA ALA A 117 -21.13 11.66 0.39
C ALA A 117 -21.33 10.14 0.41
N GLU A 118 -20.39 9.38 -0.17
CA GLU A 118 -20.38 7.90 -0.06
C GLU A 118 -20.13 7.45 1.39
N GLU A 119 -19.24 8.12 2.13
CA GLU A 119 -18.93 7.81 3.54
C GLU A 119 -20.17 7.80 4.44
N ILE A 120 -21.14 8.66 4.15
CA ILE A 120 -22.38 8.81 4.93
C ILE A 120 -23.60 8.16 4.26
N GLU A 121 -23.41 7.45 3.14
CA GLU A 121 -24.47 6.84 2.34
C GLU A 121 -25.59 7.84 1.98
N LEU A 122 -25.20 9.03 1.50
CA LEU A 122 -26.11 10.16 1.29
C LEU A 122 -27.24 9.87 0.29
N ASN A 123 -26.95 9.16 -0.81
CA ASN A 123 -27.94 8.91 -1.86
C ASN A 123 -29.13 8.10 -1.30
N PRO A 124 -28.94 6.90 -0.68
CA PRO A 124 -30.01 6.19 0.00
C PRO A 124 -30.78 7.03 1.03
N ALA A 125 -30.09 7.89 1.79
CA ALA A 125 -30.73 8.72 2.81
C ALA A 125 -31.69 9.77 2.22
N LEU A 126 -31.32 10.40 1.09
CA LEU A 126 -32.16 11.36 0.39
C LEU A 126 -33.28 10.68 -0.42
N GLU A 127 -32.99 9.54 -1.06
CA GLU A 127 -33.97 8.74 -1.79
C GLU A 127 -35.08 8.22 -0.87
N ALA A 128 -34.73 7.81 0.36
CA ALA A 128 -35.70 7.41 1.38
C ALA A 128 -36.68 8.53 1.77
N GLN A 129 -36.36 9.79 1.47
CA GLN A 129 -37.24 10.95 1.68
C GLN A 129 -38.01 11.35 0.41
N GLY A 130 -37.96 10.52 -0.64
CA GLY A 130 -38.68 10.75 -1.89
C GLY A 130 -37.99 11.74 -2.84
N LEU A 131 -36.74 12.12 -2.58
CA LEU A 131 -35.95 12.95 -3.49
C LEU A 131 -35.40 12.10 -4.65
N ILE A 132 -35.36 12.69 -5.84
CA ILE A 132 -34.68 12.08 -7.00
C ILE A 132 -33.23 12.52 -6.96
N VAL A 133 -32.30 11.59 -6.79
CA VAL A 133 -30.85 11.88 -6.71
C VAL A 133 -30.14 11.30 -7.93
N ASP A 134 -29.53 12.17 -8.73
CA ASP A 134 -28.83 11.79 -9.94
C ASP A 134 -27.32 12.07 -9.83
N GLU A 135 -26.50 11.04 -10.01
CA GLU A 135 -25.05 11.21 -10.21
C GLU A 135 -24.77 11.82 -11.57
N THR A 136 -23.77 12.70 -11.62
CA THR A 136 -23.47 13.49 -12.82
C THR A 136 -22.06 13.33 -13.37
N ASP A 137 -21.19 12.66 -12.61
CA ASP A 137 -19.90 12.16 -13.11
C ASP A 137 -20.19 10.94 -13.98
N LEU A 138 -19.54 10.84 -15.15
CA LEU A 138 -19.83 9.73 -16.07
C LEU A 138 -19.61 8.37 -15.40
N GLY A 139 -18.51 8.24 -14.65
CA GLY A 139 -18.17 7.02 -13.94
C GLY A 139 -19.18 6.72 -12.84
N GLU A 140 -19.51 7.70 -11.99
CA GLU A 140 -20.51 7.51 -10.92
C GLU A 140 -21.91 7.22 -11.48
N TRP A 141 -22.30 7.84 -12.60
CA TRP A 141 -23.59 7.58 -13.23
C TRP A 141 -23.69 6.15 -13.76
N ILE A 142 -22.64 5.63 -14.41
CA ILE A 142 -22.58 4.23 -14.83
C ILE A 142 -22.76 3.29 -13.64
N ILE A 143 -22.08 3.57 -12.53
CA ILE A 143 -22.14 2.75 -11.32
C ILE A 143 -23.50 2.87 -10.61
N GLN A 144 -24.11 4.05 -10.62
CA GLN A 144 -25.47 4.26 -10.12
C GLN A 144 -26.51 3.43 -10.90
N LEU A 145 -26.40 3.37 -12.23
CA LEU A 145 -27.27 2.54 -13.08
C LEU A 145 -27.16 1.03 -12.75
N ARG A 146 -26.02 0.62 -12.19
CA ARG A 146 -25.74 -0.77 -11.81
C ARG A 146 -26.06 -1.06 -10.34
N HIS A 147 -26.36 -0.04 -9.54
CA HIS A 147 -26.51 -0.14 -8.08
C HIS A 147 -25.27 -0.75 -7.40
N GLU A 148 -24.09 -0.36 -7.87
CA GLU A 148 -22.79 -0.78 -7.34
C GLU A 148 -22.11 0.39 -6.61
N GLY A 149 -21.03 0.13 -5.87
CA GLY A 149 -20.15 1.19 -5.35
C GLY A 149 -18.99 1.50 -6.30
N PRO A 150 -18.26 2.62 -6.12
CA PRO A 150 -17.12 2.95 -6.97
C PRO A 150 -15.96 1.97 -6.76
N SER A 151 -15.35 1.47 -7.85
CA SER A 151 -14.15 0.60 -7.75
C SER A 151 -12.85 1.39 -7.67
N HIS A 152 -12.88 2.71 -7.84
CA HIS A 152 -11.72 3.59 -7.72
C HIS A 152 -12.10 5.03 -7.35
N MET A 153 -11.31 5.65 -6.47
CA MET A 153 -11.54 7.03 -6.00
C MET A 153 -11.45 8.10 -7.09
N VAL A 154 -10.78 7.83 -8.21
CA VAL A 154 -10.67 8.78 -9.36
C VAL A 154 -11.43 8.27 -10.59
N MET A 155 -11.57 6.97 -10.76
CA MET A 155 -12.09 6.34 -11.99
C MET A 155 -13.14 5.27 -11.61
N PRO A 156 -14.36 5.65 -11.18
CA PRO A 156 -15.31 4.76 -10.50
C PRO A 156 -15.61 3.45 -11.24
N ALA A 157 -15.71 3.54 -12.57
CA ALA A 157 -16.09 2.47 -13.48
C ALA A 157 -14.89 1.80 -14.18
N ILE A 158 -13.65 1.94 -13.68
CA ILE A 158 -12.43 1.40 -14.34
C ILE A 158 -12.48 -0.12 -14.59
N HIS A 159 -13.30 -0.85 -13.85
CA HIS A 159 -13.49 -2.29 -14.00
C HIS A 159 -14.44 -2.68 -15.14
N LEU A 160 -15.12 -1.73 -15.78
CA LEU A 160 -16.12 -2.00 -16.81
C LEU A 160 -15.56 -1.78 -18.21
N SER A 161 -15.94 -2.66 -19.13
CA SER A 161 -15.64 -2.51 -20.55
C SER A 161 -16.59 -1.53 -21.23
N ARG A 162 -16.15 -0.93 -22.33
CA ARG A 162 -17.03 -0.10 -23.18
C ARG A 162 -18.27 -0.84 -23.70
N TYR A 163 -18.20 -2.17 -23.82
CA TYR A 163 -19.32 -3.00 -24.26
C TYR A 163 -20.37 -3.13 -23.14
N GLN A 164 -19.94 -3.40 -21.91
CA GLN A 164 -20.84 -3.41 -20.75
C GLN A 164 -21.49 -2.05 -20.53
N VAL A 165 -20.73 -0.95 -20.68
CA VAL A 165 -21.28 0.41 -20.58
C VAL A 165 -22.33 0.67 -21.68
N ALA A 166 -22.11 0.18 -22.91
CA ALA A 166 -23.09 0.30 -23.99
C ALA A 166 -24.39 -0.48 -23.69
N ASP A 167 -24.28 -1.67 -23.09
CA ASP A 167 -25.46 -2.45 -22.67
C ASP A 167 -26.23 -1.73 -21.56
N ASP A 168 -25.53 -1.16 -20.59
CA ASP A 168 -26.16 -0.41 -19.48
C ASP A 168 -26.83 0.87 -19.99
N PHE A 169 -26.23 1.58 -20.96
CA PHE A 169 -26.88 2.73 -21.60
C PHE A 169 -28.04 2.32 -22.50
N THR A 170 -27.97 1.15 -23.15
CA THR A 170 -29.09 0.61 -23.92
C THR A 170 -30.30 0.38 -23.02
N LYS A 171 -30.10 -0.24 -21.85
CA LYS A 171 -31.16 -0.43 -20.85
C LYS A 171 -31.70 0.91 -20.34
N ALA A 172 -30.82 1.85 -20.00
CA ALA A 172 -31.21 3.15 -19.44
C ALA A 172 -31.96 4.05 -20.45
N THR A 173 -31.63 3.96 -21.74
CA THR A 173 -32.23 4.79 -22.79
C THR A 173 -33.38 4.13 -23.54
N GLY A 174 -33.55 2.80 -23.40
CA GLY A 174 -34.49 2.02 -24.19
C GLY A 174 -34.15 1.91 -25.68
N THR A 175 -32.97 2.40 -26.10
CA THR A 175 -32.51 2.39 -27.50
C THR A 175 -31.13 1.75 -27.57
N LYS A 176 -30.91 0.87 -28.56
CA LYS A 176 -29.62 0.20 -28.75
C LYS A 176 -28.50 1.21 -28.97
N GLN A 177 -27.48 1.17 -28.11
CA GLN A 177 -26.27 1.97 -28.22
C GLN A 177 -25.13 1.13 -28.79
N ASP A 178 -24.25 1.74 -29.59
CA ASP A 178 -23.00 1.11 -29.98
C ASP A 178 -21.92 1.30 -28.89
N SER A 179 -20.79 0.61 -29.05
CA SER A 179 -19.69 0.62 -28.09
C SER A 179 -18.61 1.66 -28.39
N ASP A 180 -18.86 2.60 -29.31
CA ASP A 180 -17.93 3.71 -29.56
C ASP A 180 -17.93 4.68 -28.37
N VAL A 181 -16.74 5.03 -27.89
CA VAL A 181 -16.58 5.84 -26.67
C VAL A 181 -17.14 7.26 -26.88
N GLN A 182 -16.96 7.86 -28.05
CA GLN A 182 -17.47 9.22 -28.31
C GLN A 182 -19.00 9.21 -28.37
N HIS A 183 -19.59 8.18 -28.96
CA HIS A 183 -21.04 8.00 -28.98
C HIS A 183 -21.61 7.79 -27.57
N LEU A 184 -21.02 6.92 -26.76
CA LEU A 184 -21.44 6.70 -25.36
C LEU A 184 -21.38 8.00 -24.54
N VAL A 185 -20.28 8.75 -24.63
CA VAL A 185 -20.16 10.05 -23.95
C VAL A 185 -21.24 11.04 -24.42
N LYS A 186 -21.58 11.04 -25.72
CA LYS A 186 -22.66 11.87 -26.26
C LYS A 186 -24.03 11.47 -25.70
N VAL A 187 -24.30 10.17 -25.53
CA VAL A 187 -25.53 9.66 -24.90
C VAL A 187 -25.63 10.16 -23.46
N ALA A 188 -24.59 9.96 -22.66
CA ALA A 188 -24.55 10.44 -21.28
C ALA A 188 -24.77 11.96 -21.22
N ARG A 189 -24.12 12.72 -22.11
CA ARG A 189 -24.29 14.18 -22.19
C ARG A 189 -25.74 14.58 -22.47
N VAL A 190 -26.45 13.89 -23.35
CA VAL A 190 -27.87 14.19 -23.65
C VAL A 190 -28.75 13.89 -22.44
N GLN A 191 -28.53 12.75 -21.77
CA GLN A 191 -29.32 12.35 -20.60
C GLN A 191 -29.09 13.28 -19.41
N LEU A 192 -27.82 13.54 -19.07
CA LEU A 192 -27.45 14.35 -17.89
C LEU A 192 -27.80 15.83 -18.07
N ARG A 193 -27.73 16.39 -19.28
CA ARG A 193 -28.12 17.79 -19.55
C ARG A 193 -29.52 18.15 -19.06
N ARG A 194 -30.49 17.27 -19.31
CA ARG A 194 -31.88 17.49 -18.88
C ARG A 194 -31.97 17.51 -17.35
N LYS A 195 -31.21 16.64 -16.69
CA LYS A 195 -31.15 16.54 -15.23
C LYS A 195 -30.54 17.79 -14.60
N PHE A 196 -29.43 18.31 -15.14
CA PHE A 196 -28.83 19.56 -14.64
C PHE A 196 -29.78 20.75 -14.68
N VAL A 197 -30.53 20.91 -15.78
CA VAL A 197 -31.47 22.04 -15.95
C VAL A 197 -32.69 21.90 -15.04
N ALA A 198 -33.17 20.68 -14.82
CA ALA A 198 -34.33 20.42 -13.99
C ALA A 198 -34.01 20.32 -12.48
N ALA A 199 -32.73 20.42 -12.09
CA ALA A 199 -32.30 20.21 -10.73
C ALA A 199 -32.57 21.43 -9.84
N ASP A 200 -33.09 21.15 -8.66
CA ASP A 200 -33.36 22.12 -7.60
C ASP A 200 -32.11 22.38 -6.75
N MET A 201 -31.39 21.30 -6.45
CA MET A 201 -30.22 21.30 -5.57
C MET A 201 -29.04 20.58 -6.21
N GLY A 202 -27.87 21.21 -6.14
CA GLY A 202 -26.59 20.60 -6.47
C GLY A 202 -25.85 20.17 -5.22
N ILE A 203 -25.27 18.98 -5.19
CA ILE A 203 -24.41 18.53 -4.10
C ILE A 203 -23.01 18.25 -4.64
N SER A 204 -21.99 18.85 -4.03
CA SER A 204 -20.60 18.61 -4.39
C SER A 204 -19.74 18.15 -3.22
N GLY A 205 -18.64 17.47 -3.53
CA GLY A 205 -17.54 17.32 -2.58
C GLY A 205 -16.70 18.60 -2.44
N CYS A 206 -15.64 18.51 -1.66
CA CYS A 206 -14.65 19.56 -1.48
C CYS A 206 -13.25 18.95 -1.40
N ASN A 207 -12.32 19.41 -2.26
CA ASN A 207 -10.91 19.03 -2.22
C ASN A 207 -10.16 19.82 -1.13
N PHE A 208 -10.37 21.13 -1.09
CA PHE A 208 -9.79 22.04 -0.11
C PHE A 208 -10.81 23.10 0.31
N ALA A 209 -10.94 23.29 1.63
CA ALA A 209 -11.66 24.40 2.24
C ALA A 209 -10.63 25.36 2.87
N VAL A 210 -10.49 26.55 2.29
CA VAL A 210 -9.43 27.49 2.65
C VAL A 210 -9.95 28.43 3.74
N ALA A 211 -9.38 28.34 4.93
CA ALA A 211 -9.84 29.09 6.09
C ALA A 211 -9.64 30.60 5.92
N GLU A 212 -8.54 31.05 5.30
CA GLU A 212 -8.22 32.48 5.16
C GLU A 212 -9.28 33.30 4.42
N ASN A 213 -10.06 32.67 3.53
CA ASN A 213 -11.00 33.36 2.64
C ASN A 213 -12.35 32.65 2.50
N GLY A 214 -12.62 31.61 3.28
CA GLY A 214 -13.88 30.87 3.27
C GLY A 214 -14.16 30.16 1.93
N ALA A 215 -13.17 29.97 1.06
CA ALA A 215 -13.37 29.36 -0.24
C ALA A 215 -13.34 27.83 -0.18
N ILE A 216 -14.22 27.19 -0.93
CA ILE A 216 -14.15 25.75 -1.20
C ILE A 216 -13.68 25.51 -2.63
N SER A 217 -13.09 24.34 -2.88
CA SER A 217 -12.60 23.98 -4.21
C SER A 217 -13.00 22.59 -4.64
N THR A 218 -13.16 22.45 -5.96
CA THR A 218 -13.33 21.16 -6.64
C THR A 218 -12.30 21.00 -7.74
N VAL A 219 -11.68 19.82 -7.81
CA VAL A 219 -10.66 19.46 -8.79
C VAL A 219 -11.24 18.35 -9.67
N THR A 220 -11.50 18.66 -10.96
CA THR A 220 -12.20 17.74 -11.85
C THR A 220 -11.58 17.68 -13.24
N ASN A 221 -11.70 16.51 -13.88
CA ASN A 221 -11.34 16.33 -15.29
C ASN A 221 -12.55 16.54 -16.23
N GLU A 222 -13.74 16.59 -15.66
CA GLU A 222 -15.02 16.78 -16.35
C GLU A 222 -15.66 18.12 -15.93
N GLY A 223 -16.47 18.71 -16.82
CA GLY A 223 -17.16 19.99 -16.58
C GLY A 223 -18.49 19.86 -15.81
N ASN A 224 -18.90 18.65 -15.47
CA ASN A 224 -20.15 18.33 -14.77
C ASN A 224 -20.26 19.03 -13.40
N ALA A 225 -19.19 19.03 -12.60
CA ALA A 225 -19.20 19.62 -11.26
C ALA A 225 -19.54 21.11 -11.32
N ARG A 226 -19.06 21.85 -12.32
CA ARG A 226 -19.42 23.26 -12.49
C ARG A 226 -20.92 23.42 -12.74
N MET A 227 -21.53 22.55 -13.54
CA MET A 227 -22.99 22.58 -13.75
C MET A 227 -23.75 22.26 -12.46
N VAL A 228 -23.29 21.29 -11.66
CA VAL A 228 -23.85 20.98 -10.33
C VAL A 228 -23.77 22.17 -9.39
N THR A 229 -22.62 22.85 -9.32
CA THR A 229 -22.42 23.92 -8.35
C THR A 229 -23.02 25.25 -8.79
N THR A 230 -23.27 25.49 -10.08
CA THR A 230 -23.81 26.78 -10.55
C THR A 230 -25.29 26.77 -10.92
N LEU A 231 -25.80 25.76 -11.62
CA LEU A 231 -27.14 25.80 -12.22
C LEU A 231 -28.30 25.69 -11.20
N PRO A 232 -28.30 24.72 -10.26
CA PRO A 232 -29.42 24.58 -9.33
C PRO A 232 -29.49 25.78 -8.37
N ARG A 233 -30.67 26.20 -7.91
CA ARG A 233 -30.78 27.37 -6.99
C ARG A 233 -30.11 27.15 -5.62
N VAL A 234 -30.07 25.90 -5.14
CA VAL A 234 -29.39 25.50 -3.89
C VAL A 234 -28.12 24.74 -4.23
N HIS A 235 -27.02 25.02 -3.54
CA HIS A 235 -25.81 24.20 -3.58
C HIS A 235 -25.38 23.83 -2.16
N VAL A 236 -25.14 22.54 -1.93
CA VAL A 236 -24.55 22.02 -0.71
C VAL A 236 -23.19 21.41 -1.03
N ALA A 237 -22.13 21.95 -0.44
CA ALA A 237 -20.81 21.32 -0.46
C ALA A 237 -20.61 20.51 0.83
N ILE A 238 -20.27 19.24 0.70
CA ILE A 238 -19.92 18.38 1.83
C ILE A 238 -18.41 18.16 1.90
N ALA A 239 -17.84 18.32 3.09
CA ALA A 239 -16.41 18.18 3.33
C ALA A 239 -16.15 17.53 4.68
N GLY A 240 -15.16 16.65 4.80
CA GLY A 240 -14.62 16.31 6.11
C GLY A 240 -13.85 17.50 6.70
N LEU A 241 -13.75 17.60 8.03
CA LEU A 241 -12.88 18.60 8.67
C LEU A 241 -11.42 18.50 8.20
N ASP A 242 -10.97 17.31 7.75
CA ASP A 242 -9.65 17.07 7.16
C ASP A 242 -9.40 17.80 5.82
N LYS A 243 -10.43 18.45 5.26
CA LYS A 243 -10.32 19.26 4.04
C LYS A 243 -9.94 20.70 4.29
N LEU A 244 -9.97 21.15 5.54
CA LEU A 244 -9.50 22.48 5.90
C LEU A 244 -8.01 22.62 5.61
N VAL A 245 -7.63 23.81 5.13
CA VAL A 245 -6.25 24.28 5.01
C VAL A 245 -6.21 25.73 5.45
N ALA A 246 -5.06 26.19 5.95
CA ALA A 246 -4.95 27.55 6.45
C ALA A 246 -5.02 28.56 5.30
N LYS A 247 -4.19 28.36 4.27
CA LYS A 247 -3.98 29.33 3.20
C LYS A 247 -4.26 28.76 1.81
N LEU A 248 -4.54 29.62 0.85
CA LEU A 248 -4.69 29.23 -0.56
C LEU A 248 -3.40 28.60 -1.09
N ASP A 249 -2.24 29.13 -0.70
CA ASP A 249 -0.93 28.59 -1.07
C ASP A 249 -0.73 27.12 -0.66
N ASP A 250 -1.30 26.70 0.48
CA ASP A 250 -1.26 25.30 0.92
C ASP A 250 -2.03 24.40 -0.06
N ALA A 251 -3.20 24.87 -0.50
CA ALA A 251 -4.00 24.15 -1.49
C ALA A 251 -3.37 24.17 -2.88
N LEU A 252 -2.77 25.30 -3.30
CA LEU A 252 -2.02 25.39 -4.56
C LEU A 252 -0.82 24.45 -4.55
N THR A 253 -0.10 24.34 -3.43
CA THR A 253 0.99 23.38 -3.25
C THR A 253 0.48 21.94 -3.37
N ALA A 254 -0.65 21.62 -2.73
CA ALA A 254 -1.27 20.30 -2.85
C ALA A 254 -1.74 19.99 -4.30
N LEU A 255 -2.14 21.01 -5.08
CA LEU A 255 -2.45 20.87 -6.50
C LEU A 255 -1.23 20.57 -7.37
N LEU A 256 0.00 20.84 -6.92
CA LEU A 256 1.20 20.42 -7.64
C LEU A 256 1.42 18.90 -7.54
N VAL A 257 0.93 18.25 -6.49
CA VAL A 257 1.09 16.80 -6.30
C VAL A 257 -0.15 15.99 -6.63
N LEU A 258 -1.36 16.51 -6.39
CA LEU A 258 -2.61 15.73 -6.52
C LEU A 258 -2.83 15.20 -7.96
N PRO A 259 -2.86 16.03 -9.02
CA PRO A 259 -3.11 15.56 -10.38
C PRO A 259 -1.98 14.69 -10.93
N ARG A 260 -0.72 15.06 -10.62
CA ARG A 260 0.47 14.27 -10.99
C ARG A 260 0.39 12.87 -10.41
N ASN A 261 -0.07 12.75 -9.17
CA ASN A 261 -0.20 11.47 -8.51
C ASN A 261 -1.50 10.73 -8.86
N ALA A 262 -2.56 11.42 -9.26
CA ALA A 262 -3.85 10.79 -9.59
C ALA A 262 -3.88 10.23 -11.02
N THR A 263 -3.62 11.09 -12.01
CA THR A 263 -3.80 10.82 -13.44
C THR A 263 -2.53 11.04 -14.25
N ALA A 264 -1.39 11.26 -13.59
CA ALA A 264 -0.13 11.62 -14.23
C ALA A 264 -0.26 12.86 -15.15
N GLN A 265 -0.99 13.87 -14.67
CA GLN A 265 -1.17 15.15 -15.35
C GLN A 265 -0.56 16.28 -14.51
N ARG A 266 -0.01 17.32 -15.16
CA ARG A 266 0.53 18.49 -14.43
C ARG A 266 -0.55 19.24 -13.64
N LEU A 267 -1.75 19.33 -14.22
CA LEU A 267 -2.96 19.88 -13.65
C LEU A 267 -4.17 19.18 -14.29
N THR A 268 -5.32 19.17 -13.61
CA THR A 268 -6.59 18.68 -14.18
C THR A 268 -7.20 19.70 -15.14
N SER A 269 -8.22 19.29 -15.90
CA SER A 269 -8.97 20.18 -16.81
C SER A 269 -9.57 21.39 -16.09
N TYR A 270 -10.05 21.20 -14.86
CA TYR A 270 -10.68 22.25 -14.07
C TYR A 270 -10.21 22.21 -12.61
N VAL A 271 -9.88 23.39 -12.10
CA VAL A 271 -9.76 23.67 -10.66
C VAL A 271 -10.68 24.85 -10.39
N THR A 272 -11.80 24.59 -9.72
CA THR A 272 -12.84 25.61 -9.48
C THR A 272 -12.80 26.04 -8.04
N TRP A 273 -12.73 27.35 -7.80
CA TRP A 273 -12.81 27.97 -6.49
C TRP A 273 -14.16 28.67 -6.33
N MET A 274 -14.85 28.40 -5.22
CA MET A 274 -16.15 28.99 -4.92
C MET A 274 -16.02 29.73 -3.59
N CYS A 275 -16.09 31.06 -3.66
CA CYS A 275 -15.81 31.95 -2.54
C CYS A 275 -17.08 32.61 -1.98
N GLY A 276 -18.29 32.13 -2.27
CA GLY A 276 -19.51 32.75 -1.75
C GLY A 276 -20.78 32.42 -2.51
N ALA A 277 -21.90 32.91 -1.97
CA ALA A 277 -23.22 32.86 -2.60
C ALA A 277 -23.31 33.88 -3.75
N GLY A 278 -22.81 33.49 -4.92
CA GLY A 278 -22.83 34.33 -6.13
C GLY A 278 -24.22 34.49 -6.76
N PRO A 279 -24.32 35.26 -7.87
CA PRO A 279 -25.56 35.43 -8.60
C PRO A 279 -26.12 34.10 -9.13
N CYS A 280 -27.44 33.91 -9.04
CA CYS A 280 -28.12 32.72 -9.53
C CYS A 280 -29.51 33.06 -10.06
N ALA A 281 -29.65 33.13 -11.39
CA ALA A 281 -30.90 33.47 -12.06
C ALA A 281 -32.04 32.44 -11.84
N ALA A 282 -31.71 31.25 -11.35
CA ALA A 282 -32.70 30.24 -10.98
C ALA A 282 -33.44 30.58 -9.67
N ASN A 283 -32.95 31.58 -8.92
CA ASN A 283 -33.59 32.06 -7.68
C ASN A 283 -34.22 33.45 -7.89
N ALA A 284 -35.32 33.73 -7.20
CA ALA A 284 -36.10 34.95 -7.40
C ALA A 284 -35.35 36.23 -7.00
N ASP A 285 -34.48 36.13 -5.99
CA ASP A 285 -33.59 37.21 -5.52
C ASP A 285 -32.27 37.29 -6.30
N ASN A 286 -32.13 36.50 -7.38
CA ASN A 286 -30.92 36.33 -8.16
C ASN A 286 -29.69 35.94 -7.32
N LYS A 287 -29.88 35.27 -6.18
CA LYS A 287 -28.80 34.87 -5.28
C LYS A 287 -28.78 33.36 -5.07
N LYS A 288 -27.58 32.77 -5.10
CA LYS A 288 -27.39 31.35 -4.80
C LYS A 288 -27.62 31.09 -3.31
N ILE A 289 -28.30 29.99 -2.98
CA ILE A 289 -28.34 29.48 -1.61
C ILE A 289 -27.20 28.48 -1.46
N LEU A 290 -26.10 28.87 -0.81
CA LEU A 290 -24.89 28.06 -0.68
C LEU A 290 -24.71 27.59 0.77
N HIS A 291 -24.61 26.28 0.96
CA HIS A 291 -24.32 25.64 2.23
C HIS A 291 -22.98 24.88 2.15
N VAL A 292 -22.21 24.92 3.24
CA VAL A 292 -21.06 24.04 3.45
C VAL A 292 -21.32 23.21 4.70
N VAL A 293 -21.33 21.89 4.56
CA VAL A 293 -21.53 20.94 5.67
C VAL A 293 -20.20 20.25 5.95
N PHE A 294 -19.58 20.61 7.08
CA PHE A 294 -18.39 19.93 7.58
C PHE A 294 -18.77 18.70 8.38
N LEU A 295 -18.16 17.57 8.05
CA LEU A 295 -18.32 16.29 8.73
C LEU A 295 -17.13 16.04 9.65
N ASP A 296 -17.40 15.88 10.95
CA ASP A 296 -16.41 15.40 11.91
C ASP A 296 -16.27 13.87 11.78
N ASN A 297 -17.31 13.11 12.16
CA ASN A 297 -17.33 11.64 12.10
C ASN A 297 -16.10 11.00 12.77
N GLY A 298 -15.67 11.56 13.90
CA GLY A 298 -14.51 11.12 14.67
C GLY A 298 -13.16 11.68 14.21
N ARG A 299 -13.12 12.62 13.24
CA ARG A 299 -11.88 13.23 12.76
C ARG A 299 -11.13 13.99 13.84
N THR A 300 -11.85 14.73 14.69
CA THR A 300 -11.27 15.44 15.83
C THR A 300 -10.60 14.51 16.84
N GLU A 301 -11.18 13.33 17.09
CA GLU A 301 -10.55 12.32 17.96
C GLU A 301 -9.33 11.68 17.31
N ILE A 302 -9.40 11.36 16.00
CA ILE A 302 -8.25 10.79 15.27
C ILE A 302 -7.08 11.78 15.22
N ALA A 303 -7.34 13.08 15.13
CA ALA A 303 -6.31 14.11 15.11
C ALA A 303 -5.44 14.11 16.38
N LYS A 304 -5.97 13.61 17.50
CA LYS A 304 -5.25 13.46 18.77
C LYS A 304 -4.32 12.24 18.79
N ASP A 305 -4.55 11.26 17.91
CA ASP A 305 -3.71 10.07 17.84
C ASP A 305 -2.35 10.43 17.22
N PRO A 306 -1.22 10.23 17.95
CA PRO A 306 0.09 10.69 17.50
C PRO A 306 0.55 9.99 16.22
N LEU A 307 0.06 8.78 15.96
CA LEU A 307 0.41 7.99 14.80
C LEU A 307 -0.63 8.15 13.68
N PHE A 308 -1.92 8.07 13.98
CA PHE A 308 -2.97 8.07 12.96
C PHE A 308 -3.34 9.45 12.43
N LYS A 309 -3.01 10.55 13.10
CA LYS A 309 -3.24 11.91 12.58
C LYS A 309 -2.71 12.14 11.16
N GLN A 310 -1.64 11.45 10.79
CA GLN A 310 -1.03 11.54 9.46
C GLN A 310 -1.99 11.13 8.32
N ILE A 311 -3.08 10.40 8.58
CA ILE A 311 -4.06 10.04 7.53
C ILE A 311 -4.69 11.29 6.88
N PHE A 312 -4.73 12.41 7.61
CA PHE A 312 -5.28 13.68 7.12
C PHE A 312 -4.36 14.42 6.15
N ARG A 313 -3.12 13.95 5.97
CA ARG A 313 -2.25 14.39 4.86
C ARG A 313 -2.75 13.93 3.48
N CYS A 314 -3.70 13.00 3.44
CA CYS A 314 -4.12 12.37 2.19
C CYS A 314 -4.87 13.35 1.26
N VAL A 315 -4.28 13.62 0.10
CA VAL A 315 -4.86 14.45 -0.99
C VAL A 315 -5.86 13.72 -1.89
N ARG A 316 -6.30 12.51 -1.52
CA ARG A 316 -7.30 11.70 -2.25
C ARG A 316 -6.97 11.41 -3.73
N CYS A 317 -5.69 11.27 -4.07
CA CYS A 317 -5.25 11.00 -5.45
C CYS A 317 -5.45 9.54 -5.93
N GLY A 318 -5.68 8.56 -5.06
CA GLY A 318 -5.81 7.15 -5.46
C GLY A 318 -4.50 6.42 -5.75
N ALA A 319 -3.35 7.09 -5.78
CA ALA A 319 -2.04 6.50 -6.11
C ALA A 319 -1.70 5.22 -5.34
N CYS A 320 -2.08 5.15 -4.06
CA CYS A 320 -1.85 3.97 -3.22
C CYS A 320 -2.57 2.70 -3.71
N ALA A 321 -3.65 2.83 -4.49
CA ALA A 321 -4.33 1.74 -5.18
C ALA A 321 -3.64 1.41 -6.50
N ASN A 322 -3.32 2.43 -7.30
CA ASN A 322 -2.70 2.29 -8.62
C ASN A 322 -1.37 1.52 -8.58
N VAL A 323 -0.57 1.68 -7.53
CA VAL A 323 0.70 0.96 -7.37
C VAL A 323 0.59 -0.38 -6.64
N CYS A 324 -0.59 -0.71 -6.10
CA CYS A 324 -0.78 -1.88 -5.25
C CYS A 324 -0.88 -3.16 -6.08
N PRO A 325 -0.01 -4.16 -5.83
CA PRO A 325 -0.04 -5.43 -6.56
C PRO A 325 -1.31 -6.24 -6.29
N VAL A 326 -1.96 -6.04 -5.14
CA VAL A 326 -3.23 -6.73 -4.82
C VAL A 326 -4.39 -6.05 -5.55
N TYR A 327 -4.49 -4.71 -5.50
CA TYR A 327 -5.56 -3.97 -6.17
C TYR A 327 -5.66 -4.29 -7.66
N ARG A 328 -4.52 -4.37 -8.37
CA ARG A 328 -4.53 -4.69 -9.81
C ARG A 328 -5.04 -6.09 -10.16
N LEU A 329 -5.13 -6.98 -9.18
CA LEU A 329 -5.66 -8.34 -9.36
C LEU A 329 -7.15 -8.45 -9.01
N VAL A 330 -7.62 -7.70 -8.01
CA VAL A 330 -8.97 -7.93 -7.43
C VAL A 330 -9.89 -6.70 -7.48
N GLY A 331 -9.38 -5.54 -7.88
CA GLY A 331 -10.13 -4.29 -7.95
C GLY A 331 -10.50 -3.69 -6.59
N GLY A 332 -11.16 -2.52 -6.64
CA GLY A 332 -11.45 -1.72 -5.43
C GLY A 332 -12.59 -2.24 -4.57
N HIS A 333 -13.54 -2.97 -5.14
CA HIS A 333 -14.63 -3.57 -4.37
C HIS A 333 -14.14 -4.60 -3.35
N LYS A 334 -12.96 -5.20 -3.59
CA LYS A 334 -12.36 -6.23 -2.73
C LYS A 334 -11.20 -5.63 -1.92
N MET A 335 -10.44 -4.71 -2.53
CA MET A 335 -9.35 -3.97 -1.89
C MET A 335 -9.81 -2.63 -1.28
N GLY A 336 -10.83 -2.69 -0.43
CA GLY A 336 -11.43 -1.50 0.19
C GLY A 336 -12.88 -1.73 0.61
N TYR A 337 -13.53 -0.66 1.06
CA TYR A 337 -14.98 -0.61 1.25
C TYR A 337 -15.53 0.61 0.49
N ILE A 338 -15.87 1.71 1.19
CA ILE A 338 -16.12 3.02 0.54
C ILE A 338 -14.82 3.60 0.00
N TYR A 339 -13.82 3.71 0.86
CA TYR A 339 -12.48 4.12 0.47
C TYR A 339 -11.68 2.89 0.03
N ILE A 340 -10.85 3.08 -1.01
CA ILE A 340 -10.11 2.00 -1.66
C ILE A 340 -8.59 2.20 -1.55
N GLY A 341 -7.84 1.12 -1.78
CA GLY A 341 -6.38 1.10 -1.66
C GLY A 341 -5.91 1.12 -0.20
N ALA A 342 -4.61 1.33 0.01
CA ALA A 342 -4.03 1.23 1.35
C ALA A 342 -4.60 2.27 2.34
N ILE A 343 -4.92 3.49 1.89
CA ILE A 343 -5.62 4.47 2.73
C ILE A 343 -7.05 4.00 3.07
N GLY A 344 -7.72 3.34 2.13
CA GLY A 344 -9.06 2.79 2.35
C GLY A 344 -9.09 1.73 3.45
N LEU A 345 -8.09 0.85 3.50
CA LEU A 345 -7.97 -0.14 4.59
C LEU A 345 -7.90 0.52 5.98
N ILE A 346 -7.31 1.71 6.07
CA ILE A 346 -7.19 2.48 7.31
C ILE A 346 -8.50 3.21 7.61
N LEU A 347 -9.08 3.90 6.63
CA LEU A 347 -10.32 4.66 6.83
C LEU A 347 -11.51 3.77 7.16
N THR A 348 -11.55 2.53 6.67
CA THR A 348 -12.57 1.54 7.08
C THR A 348 -12.56 1.30 8.59
N TYR A 349 -11.38 1.22 9.23
CA TYR A 349 -11.27 1.03 10.69
C TYR A 349 -11.93 2.17 11.47
N PHE A 350 -11.79 3.41 10.99
CA PHE A 350 -12.32 4.58 11.67
C PHE A 350 -13.77 4.90 11.33
N PHE A 351 -14.18 4.75 10.06
CA PHE A 351 -15.49 5.25 9.59
C PHE A 351 -16.52 4.15 9.31
N HIS A 352 -16.10 2.89 9.14
CA HIS A 352 -17.00 1.80 8.68
C HIS A 352 -16.95 0.53 9.55
N GLY A 353 -16.30 0.62 10.71
CA GLY A 353 -16.33 -0.39 11.76
C GLY A 353 -15.12 -1.33 11.79
N LYS A 354 -14.78 -1.76 13.02
CA LYS A 354 -13.64 -2.61 13.33
C LYS A 354 -13.76 -4.02 12.74
N GLU A 355 -14.97 -4.56 12.63
CA GLU A 355 -15.22 -5.91 12.09
C GLU A 355 -14.78 -6.01 10.62
N ARG A 356 -15.24 -5.08 9.77
CA ARG A 356 -14.82 -5.00 8.36
C ARG A 356 -13.32 -4.77 8.26
N ALA A 357 -12.77 -3.87 9.08
CA ALA A 357 -11.34 -3.58 9.10
C ALA A 357 -10.48 -4.79 9.49
N ARG A 358 -10.97 -5.69 10.36
CA ARG A 358 -10.27 -6.92 10.74
C ARG A 358 -10.00 -7.81 9.54
N ILE A 359 -10.97 -7.95 8.65
CA ILE A 359 -10.85 -8.74 7.42
C ILE A 359 -10.02 -7.97 6.38
N LEU A 360 -10.45 -6.76 6.03
CA LEU A 360 -9.87 -5.99 4.93
C LEU A 360 -8.41 -5.58 5.18
N SER A 361 -8.03 -5.30 6.44
CA SER A 361 -6.64 -4.99 6.76
C SER A 361 -5.68 -6.13 6.42
N GLN A 362 -6.14 -7.38 6.32
CA GLN A 362 -5.31 -8.53 5.95
C GLN A 362 -4.86 -8.50 4.49
N ASN A 363 -5.54 -7.76 3.61
CA ASN A 363 -5.17 -7.61 2.21
C ASN A 363 -3.79 -6.96 2.00
N CYS A 364 -3.29 -6.23 3.00
CA CYS A 364 -1.98 -5.60 2.91
C CYS A 364 -0.84 -6.63 3.08
N MET A 365 -0.07 -6.86 2.03
CA MET A 365 1.13 -7.70 2.09
C MET A 365 2.37 -7.00 2.69
N GLY A 366 2.30 -5.69 2.95
CA GLY A 366 3.41 -4.92 3.55
C GLY A 366 4.59 -4.64 2.60
N CYS A 367 4.36 -4.48 1.29
CA CYS A 367 5.43 -4.29 0.29
C CYS A 367 5.94 -2.85 0.11
N GLU A 368 5.49 -1.90 0.94
CA GLU A 368 5.93 -0.48 0.97
C GLU A 368 5.66 0.35 -0.31
N SER A 369 5.06 -0.25 -1.36
CA SER A 369 4.74 0.44 -2.63
C SER A 369 3.88 1.70 -2.44
N CYS A 370 2.86 1.62 -1.59
CA CYS A 370 1.95 2.73 -1.33
C CYS A 370 2.58 3.88 -0.52
N ALA A 371 3.53 3.58 0.37
CA ALA A 371 4.26 4.61 1.12
C ALA A 371 5.22 5.36 0.18
N ASN A 372 5.95 4.62 -0.68
CA ASN A 372 6.89 5.18 -1.64
C ASN A 372 6.26 6.15 -2.65
N VAL A 373 4.97 5.99 -2.98
CA VAL A 373 4.26 6.84 -3.96
C VAL A 373 3.41 7.95 -3.30
N CYS A 374 3.33 7.99 -1.97
CA CYS A 374 2.35 8.80 -1.27
C CYS A 374 2.67 10.30 -1.38
N ALA A 375 1.80 11.06 -2.06
CA ALA A 375 1.93 12.52 -2.19
C ALA A 375 1.76 13.28 -0.85
N GLY A 376 1.27 12.63 0.20
CA GLY A 376 1.16 13.21 1.54
C GLY A 376 2.17 12.64 2.54
N GLY A 377 3.15 11.83 2.08
CA GLY A 377 4.17 11.26 2.97
C GLY A 377 3.61 10.39 4.10
N ILE A 378 2.55 9.63 3.82
CA ILE A 378 1.89 8.76 4.81
C ILE A 378 2.56 7.39 4.84
N GLU A 379 2.92 6.91 6.04
CA GLU A 379 3.48 5.59 6.29
C GLU A 379 2.38 4.51 6.30
N LEU A 380 1.69 4.34 5.17
CA LEU A 380 0.48 3.52 5.06
C LEU A 380 0.66 2.07 5.59
N PRO A 381 1.74 1.33 5.29
CA PRO A 381 1.92 -0.02 5.82
C PRO A 381 2.14 -0.05 7.33
N ARG A 382 2.78 0.98 7.92
CA ARG A 382 2.94 1.11 9.37
C ARG A 382 1.59 1.26 10.06
N LEU A 383 0.73 2.13 9.52
CA LEU A 383 -0.63 2.33 10.03
C LEU A 383 -1.47 1.04 9.95
N ILE A 384 -1.36 0.29 8.86
CA ILE A 384 -2.09 -0.98 8.72
C ILE A 384 -1.58 -2.04 9.72
N ARG A 385 -0.27 -2.11 9.97
CA ARG A 385 0.30 -2.98 11.03
C ARG A 385 -0.23 -2.60 12.40
N GLU A 386 -0.31 -1.31 12.69
CA GLU A 386 -0.86 -0.80 13.94
C GLU A 386 -2.33 -1.18 14.11
N ILE A 387 -3.15 -1.05 13.06
CA ILE A 387 -4.56 -1.50 13.11
C ILE A 387 -4.65 -2.97 13.50
N ARG A 388 -3.82 -3.84 12.89
CA ARG A 388 -3.80 -5.27 13.23
C ARG A 388 -3.42 -5.50 14.69
N ALA A 389 -2.44 -4.77 15.21
CA ALA A 389 -2.04 -4.86 16.61
C ALA A 389 -3.17 -4.43 17.55
N ARG A 390 -3.78 -3.25 17.34
CA ARG A 390 -4.90 -2.76 18.16
C ARG A 390 -6.11 -3.70 18.12
N LEU A 391 -6.47 -4.21 16.94
CA LEU A 391 -7.56 -5.19 16.81
C LEU A 391 -7.28 -6.50 17.54
N ASN A 392 -6.04 -6.98 17.56
CA ASN A 392 -5.68 -8.18 18.32
C ASN A 392 -5.70 -7.93 19.83
N GLU A 393 -5.30 -6.75 20.29
CA GLU A 393 -5.35 -6.39 21.71
C GLU A 393 -6.79 -6.26 22.22
N GLU A 394 -7.69 -5.67 21.41
CA GLU A 394 -9.08 -5.46 21.78
C GLU A 394 -9.96 -6.72 21.63
N GLN A 395 -9.77 -7.50 20.56
CA GLN A 395 -10.67 -8.61 20.18
C GLN A 395 -10.02 -9.99 20.34
N GLY A 396 -8.75 -10.06 20.72
CA GLY A 396 -7.96 -11.28 20.72
C GLY A 396 -7.38 -11.62 19.33
N ALA A 397 -6.22 -12.26 19.34
CA ALA A 397 -5.61 -12.82 18.15
C ALA A 397 -6.09 -14.27 17.91
N PRO A 398 -6.09 -14.75 16.64
CA PRO A 398 -6.38 -16.15 16.32
C PRO A 398 -5.47 -17.13 17.09
N ILE A 399 -5.98 -18.32 17.39
CA ILE A 399 -5.28 -19.34 18.20
C ILE A 399 -3.98 -19.76 17.52
N GLU A 400 -3.99 -19.94 16.20
CA GLU A 400 -2.82 -20.32 15.41
C GLU A 400 -1.73 -19.24 15.49
N ALA A 401 -2.14 -17.96 15.49
CA ALA A 401 -1.22 -16.84 15.63
C ALA A 401 -0.61 -16.79 17.04
N ASN A 402 -1.38 -17.08 18.08
CA ASN A 402 -0.88 -17.15 19.46
C ASN A 402 0.09 -18.31 19.67
N LEU A 403 -0.21 -19.49 19.12
CA LEU A 403 0.69 -20.64 19.19
C LEU A 403 2.02 -20.36 18.49
N LEU A 404 1.97 -19.82 17.27
CA LEU A 404 3.16 -19.43 16.54
C LEU A 404 3.97 -18.36 17.30
N SER A 405 3.27 -17.38 17.89
CA SER A 405 3.88 -16.35 18.73
C SER A 405 4.63 -16.94 19.93
N ALA A 406 4.02 -17.87 20.66
CA ALA A 406 4.63 -18.54 21.80
C ALA A 406 5.88 -19.35 21.40
N VAL A 407 5.83 -20.04 20.26
CA VAL A 407 6.99 -20.77 19.71
C VAL A 407 8.10 -19.82 19.31
N MET A 408 7.80 -18.74 18.59
CA MET A 408 8.80 -17.77 18.13
C MET A 408 9.45 -16.99 19.29
N LYS A 409 8.72 -16.75 20.38
CA LYS A 409 9.26 -16.13 21.61
C LYS A 409 10.32 -17.01 22.27
N ASN A 410 10.17 -18.33 22.19
CA ASN A 410 11.09 -19.30 22.79
C ASN A 410 12.05 -19.85 21.74
N ARG A 411 13.18 -19.15 21.55
CA ARG A 411 14.26 -19.53 20.63
C ARG A 411 14.66 -21.01 20.75
N LYS A 412 14.87 -21.52 21.97
CA LYS A 412 15.30 -22.91 22.20
C LYS A 412 14.25 -23.90 21.70
N LEU A 413 12.96 -23.62 21.94
CA LEU A 413 11.86 -24.43 21.44
C LEU A 413 11.77 -24.37 19.91
N PHE A 414 11.81 -23.16 19.33
CA PHE A 414 11.78 -22.97 17.88
C PHE A 414 12.90 -23.74 17.16
N HIS A 415 14.13 -23.69 17.68
CA HIS A 415 15.26 -24.43 17.11
C HIS A 415 15.12 -25.94 17.24
N LYS A 416 14.65 -26.43 18.40
CA LYS A 416 14.39 -27.86 18.59
C LYS A 416 13.34 -28.37 17.61
N LEU A 417 12.27 -27.60 17.40
CA LEU A 417 11.21 -27.94 16.44
C LEU A 417 11.73 -27.95 15.00
N LEU A 418 12.55 -26.96 14.60
CA LEU A 418 13.13 -26.93 13.26
C LEU A 418 14.12 -28.08 13.02
N LYS A 419 14.94 -28.43 14.03
CA LYS A 419 15.86 -29.57 13.95
C LYS A 419 15.11 -30.91 13.89
N PHE A 420 14.01 -31.04 14.63
CA PHE A 420 13.14 -32.20 14.51
C PHE A 420 12.49 -32.26 13.12
N ALA A 421 11.99 -31.12 12.61
CA ALA A 421 11.39 -31.03 11.29
C ALA A 421 12.40 -31.33 10.16
N SER A 422 13.66 -30.91 10.29
CA SER A 422 14.71 -31.23 9.30
C SER A 422 15.01 -32.74 9.22
N PHE A 423 14.87 -33.45 10.34
CA PHE A 423 14.95 -34.91 10.38
C PHE A 423 13.66 -35.56 9.84
N ALA A 424 12.49 -35.12 10.29
CA ALA A 424 11.19 -35.68 9.95
C ALA A 424 10.81 -35.51 8.47
N GLN A 425 11.31 -34.46 7.80
CA GLN A 425 11.02 -34.22 6.38
C GLN A 425 11.79 -35.14 5.41
N LYS A 426 12.83 -35.88 5.87
CA LYS A 426 13.71 -36.69 5.00
C LYS A 426 12.96 -37.64 4.05
N PRO A 427 11.88 -38.32 4.45
CA PRO A 427 11.09 -39.16 3.54
C PRO A 427 10.48 -38.39 2.35
N PHE A 428 10.18 -37.10 2.54
CA PHE A 428 9.52 -36.24 1.55
C PHE A 428 10.49 -35.43 0.70
N THR A 429 11.72 -35.20 1.19
CA THR A 429 12.76 -34.44 0.47
C THR A 429 13.74 -35.36 -0.27
N ARG A 430 14.01 -36.57 0.24
CA ARG A 430 15.02 -37.51 -0.31
C ARG A 430 16.37 -36.84 -0.61
N GLY A 431 16.77 -35.86 0.20
CA GLY A 431 18.02 -35.11 0.03
C GLY A 431 17.95 -33.93 -0.96
N ALA A 432 16.81 -33.65 -1.58
CA ALA A 432 16.62 -32.47 -2.43
C ALA A 432 16.41 -31.19 -1.60
N GLN A 433 16.66 -30.04 -2.22
CA GLN A 433 16.43 -28.70 -1.64
C GLN A 433 14.93 -28.36 -1.45
N PHE A 434 14.02 -29.22 -1.92
CA PHE A 434 12.57 -29.01 -1.87
C PHE A 434 11.83 -30.24 -1.36
N GLN A 435 10.63 -30.01 -0.82
CA GLN A 435 9.68 -31.05 -0.44
C GLN A 435 8.96 -31.57 -1.69
N ARG A 436 9.60 -32.48 -2.44
CA ARG A 436 9.14 -32.95 -3.77
C ARG A 436 7.98 -33.96 -3.73
N HIS A 437 7.74 -34.61 -2.59
CA HIS A 437 6.78 -35.72 -2.48
C HIS A 437 5.58 -35.45 -1.57
N LEU A 438 5.22 -34.19 -1.29
CA LEU A 438 3.95 -33.92 -0.61
C LEU A 438 2.78 -34.19 -1.59
N PRO A 439 1.82 -35.07 -1.26
CA PRO A 439 0.69 -35.31 -2.14
C PRO A 439 -0.10 -34.02 -2.34
N ALA A 440 -0.44 -33.68 -3.59
CA ALA A 440 -1.09 -32.40 -3.94
C ALA A 440 -2.40 -32.14 -3.17
N VAL A 441 -3.08 -33.22 -2.76
CA VAL A 441 -4.29 -33.18 -1.93
C VAL A 441 -4.06 -32.49 -0.58
N PHE A 442 -2.85 -32.60 0.01
CA PHE A 442 -2.51 -31.95 1.27
C PHE A 442 -2.06 -30.49 1.12
N LEU A 443 -1.69 -30.06 -0.10
CA LEU A 443 -1.22 -28.70 -0.37
C LEU A 443 -2.34 -27.75 -0.80
N GLY A 444 -3.44 -28.26 -1.37
CA GLY A 444 -4.60 -27.45 -1.77
C GLY A 444 -4.19 -26.23 -2.61
N LYS A 445 -4.67 -25.04 -2.22
CA LYS A 445 -4.32 -23.77 -2.89
C LYS A 445 -2.83 -23.39 -2.77
N HIS A 446 -2.04 -24.03 -1.90
CA HIS A 446 -0.60 -23.74 -1.74
C HIS A 446 0.29 -24.44 -2.76
N ASN A 447 -0.26 -25.25 -3.66
CA ASN A 447 0.50 -26.02 -4.65
C ASN A 447 1.11 -25.18 -5.80
N PHE A 448 1.05 -23.83 -5.72
CA PHE A 448 1.57 -22.92 -6.75
C PHE A 448 3.09 -22.72 -6.72
N LYS A 449 3.77 -23.17 -5.64
CA LYS A 449 5.23 -23.15 -5.51
C LYS A 449 5.73 -24.39 -4.79
N ALA A 450 6.96 -24.81 -5.09
CA ALA A 450 7.66 -25.82 -4.30
C ALA A 450 8.07 -25.22 -2.94
N LEU A 451 7.85 -25.98 -1.86
CA LEU A 451 8.28 -25.58 -0.52
C LEU A 451 9.73 -26.01 -0.27
N PRO A 452 10.59 -25.11 0.24
CA PRO A 452 11.97 -25.47 0.52
C PRO A 452 12.08 -26.48 1.65
N ALA A 453 13.09 -27.33 1.59
CA ALA A 453 13.45 -28.20 2.69
C ALA A 453 14.20 -27.40 3.78
N ILE A 454 14.02 -27.75 5.04
CA ILE A 454 14.87 -27.26 6.12
C ILE A 454 16.29 -27.84 5.92
N ALA A 455 17.33 -27.05 6.12
CA ALA A 455 18.70 -27.51 5.95
C ALA A 455 19.06 -28.62 6.96
N ASN A 456 19.87 -29.59 6.52
CA ASN A 456 20.35 -30.68 7.38
C ASN A 456 21.21 -30.18 8.55
N LYS A 457 22.12 -29.24 8.27
CA LYS A 457 22.88 -28.47 9.25
C LYS A 457 22.51 -27.00 9.08
N SER A 458 22.11 -26.34 10.16
CA SER A 458 21.84 -24.89 10.16
C SER A 458 23.15 -24.09 10.08
N PHE A 459 23.10 -22.81 9.71
CA PHE A 459 24.29 -21.96 9.64
C PHE A 459 25.00 -21.88 10.99
N ARG A 460 24.24 -21.72 12.09
CA ARG A 460 24.78 -21.73 13.45
C ARG A 460 25.56 -23.01 13.79
N ASP A 461 25.14 -24.15 13.26
CA ASP A 461 25.83 -25.44 13.48
C ASP A 461 27.10 -25.55 12.63
N ARG A 462 27.18 -24.80 11.52
CA ARG A 462 28.35 -24.74 10.62
C ARG A 462 29.35 -23.67 11.04
N TRP A 463 28.92 -22.65 11.78
CA TRP A 463 29.74 -21.49 12.17
C TRP A 463 31.14 -21.83 12.72
N PRO A 464 31.32 -22.82 13.63
CA PRO A 464 32.65 -23.14 14.15
C PRO A 464 33.65 -23.60 13.06
N GLU A 465 33.16 -24.17 11.96
CA GLU A 465 33.97 -24.69 10.85
C GLU A 465 34.30 -23.59 9.82
N ILE A 466 33.44 -22.57 9.68
CA ILE A 466 33.53 -21.55 8.62
C ILE A 466 33.95 -20.16 9.14
N ALA A 467 34.05 -19.96 10.45
CA ALA A 467 34.42 -18.69 11.06
C ALA A 467 35.79 -18.22 10.52
N PRO A 468 35.87 -17.04 9.89
CA PRO A 468 37.10 -16.59 9.25
C PRO A 468 38.14 -16.20 10.32
N LYS A 469 39.36 -16.70 10.14
CA LYS A 469 40.53 -16.32 10.96
C LYS A 469 41.29 -15.23 10.22
N VAL A 470 41.00 -13.98 10.54
CA VAL A 470 41.66 -12.81 9.94
C VAL A 470 42.69 -12.22 10.91
N GLN A 471 43.84 -11.79 10.38
CA GLN A 471 44.86 -11.05 11.12
C GLN A 471 44.78 -9.57 10.75
N ASN A 472 44.90 -8.68 11.74
CA ASN A 472 44.80 -7.22 11.55
C ASN A 472 43.57 -6.80 10.73
N PRO A 473 42.35 -7.10 11.23
CA PRO A 473 41.13 -6.89 10.45
C PRO A 473 40.93 -5.40 10.15
N VAL A 474 40.48 -5.11 8.93
CA VAL A 474 40.16 -3.72 8.52
C VAL A 474 38.94 -3.17 9.26
N MET A 475 38.05 -4.06 9.70
CA MET A 475 36.86 -3.75 10.49
C MET A 475 36.29 -5.02 11.14
N ARG A 476 35.41 -4.85 12.12
CA ARG A 476 34.71 -5.94 12.80
C ARG A 476 33.19 -5.83 12.61
N VAL A 477 32.60 -6.88 12.06
CA VAL A 477 31.16 -6.93 11.78
C VAL A 477 30.51 -8.13 12.43
N ALA A 478 29.22 -8.03 12.71
CA ALA A 478 28.40 -9.15 13.14
C ALA A 478 27.35 -9.52 12.10
N ILE A 479 27.12 -10.81 11.89
CA ILE A 479 26.04 -11.29 11.02
C ILE A 479 24.75 -11.43 11.83
N PHE A 480 23.70 -10.73 11.40
CA PHE A 480 22.32 -11.05 11.76
C PHE A 480 21.72 -11.99 10.71
N SER A 481 21.66 -13.30 11.02
CA SER A 481 21.24 -14.36 10.09
C SER A 481 19.73 -14.40 9.84
N GLY A 482 18.93 -13.95 10.81
CA GLY A 482 17.49 -14.17 10.81
C GLY A 482 17.12 -15.66 10.80
N CYS A 483 15.85 -15.98 10.57
CA CYS A 483 15.36 -17.35 10.65
C CYS A 483 15.54 -18.16 9.35
N ALA A 484 15.27 -17.56 8.20
CA ALA A 484 15.28 -18.29 6.93
C ALA A 484 16.69 -18.66 6.48
N GLN A 485 17.67 -17.77 6.62
CA GLN A 485 19.03 -18.06 6.15
C GLN A 485 19.78 -18.97 7.13
N ASP A 486 19.44 -18.94 8.41
CA ASP A 486 20.03 -19.88 9.36
C ASP A 486 19.56 -21.33 9.13
N PHE A 487 18.26 -21.53 8.92
CA PHE A 487 17.68 -22.88 8.90
C PHE A 487 17.26 -23.41 7.53
N ILE A 488 17.09 -22.55 6.52
CA ILE A 488 16.60 -22.94 5.19
C ILE A 488 17.70 -22.72 4.14
N TYR A 489 18.37 -21.57 4.17
CA TYR A 489 19.38 -21.18 3.17
C TYR A 489 20.75 -20.81 3.78
N PRO A 490 21.40 -21.71 4.56
CA PRO A 490 22.69 -21.44 5.19
C PRO A 490 23.81 -21.15 4.17
N GLU A 491 23.70 -21.65 2.94
CA GLU A 491 24.63 -21.38 1.85
C GLU A 491 24.77 -19.88 1.54
N GLN A 492 23.72 -19.08 1.76
CA GLN A 492 23.74 -17.64 1.51
C GLN A 492 24.64 -16.90 2.50
N LEU A 493 24.64 -17.33 3.76
CA LEU A 493 25.49 -16.76 4.79
C LEU A 493 26.94 -17.24 4.66
N GLU A 494 27.16 -18.48 4.21
CA GLU A 494 28.50 -18.96 3.84
C GLU A 494 29.10 -18.13 2.70
N ALA A 495 28.30 -17.83 1.67
CA ALA A 495 28.70 -16.95 0.58
C ALA A 495 29.06 -15.53 1.08
N CYS A 496 28.26 -14.98 2.01
CA CYS A 496 28.60 -13.72 2.69
C CYS A 496 29.97 -13.80 3.39
N VAL A 497 30.17 -14.81 4.24
CA VAL A 497 31.43 -14.99 4.99
C VAL A 497 32.62 -15.08 4.03
N LYS A 498 32.48 -15.78 2.90
CA LYS A 498 33.53 -15.86 1.87
C LYS A 498 33.88 -14.48 1.29
N VAL A 499 32.88 -13.67 0.94
CA VAL A 499 33.09 -12.31 0.40
C VAL A 499 33.74 -11.40 1.44
N LEU A 500 33.28 -11.44 2.69
CA LEU A 500 33.84 -10.64 3.79
C LEU A 500 35.29 -11.04 4.12
N ALA A 501 35.57 -12.34 4.19
CA ALA A 501 36.89 -12.85 4.49
C ALA A 501 37.94 -12.45 3.43
N ALA A 502 37.56 -12.41 2.15
CA ALA A 502 38.44 -11.98 1.06
C ALA A 502 38.91 -10.52 1.18
N LYS A 503 38.20 -9.69 1.95
CA LYS A 503 38.57 -8.30 2.25
C LYS A 503 39.10 -8.10 3.66
N ASN A 504 39.57 -9.17 4.31
CA ASN A 504 40.16 -9.15 5.65
C ASN A 504 39.24 -8.54 6.73
N VAL A 505 37.93 -8.76 6.61
CA VAL A 505 36.93 -8.32 7.61
C VAL A 505 36.82 -9.37 8.71
N ALA A 506 36.87 -8.94 9.98
CA ALA A 506 36.56 -9.83 11.12
C ALA A 506 35.05 -10.01 11.24
N VAL A 507 34.60 -11.26 11.14
CA VAL A 507 33.17 -11.59 11.16
C VAL A 507 32.86 -12.39 12.42
N ASP A 508 31.93 -11.88 13.21
CA ASP A 508 31.35 -12.58 14.35
C ASP A 508 29.91 -13.01 14.08
N PHE A 509 29.49 -14.10 14.74
CA PHE A 509 28.12 -14.57 14.69
C PHE A 509 27.56 -14.74 16.11
N PRO A 510 26.79 -13.74 16.61
CA PRO A 510 26.17 -13.82 17.93
C PRO A 510 25.14 -14.96 18.02
N MET A 511 25.49 -16.07 18.68
CA MET A 511 24.70 -17.31 18.71
C MET A 511 23.33 -17.22 19.40
N GLU A 512 23.17 -16.20 20.26
CA GLU A 512 21.96 -15.95 21.05
C GLU A 512 20.88 -15.20 20.27
N GLN A 513 21.17 -14.71 19.06
CA GLN A 513 20.19 -14.05 18.21
C GLN A 513 19.05 -14.99 17.77
N SER A 514 17.89 -14.40 17.51
CA SER A 514 16.65 -15.07 17.14
C SER A 514 16.09 -14.51 15.81
N CYS A 515 14.83 -14.84 15.50
CA CYS A 515 14.09 -14.19 14.41
C CYS A 515 14.07 -12.67 14.59
N CYS A 516 13.98 -11.90 13.51
CA CYS A 516 13.87 -10.44 13.60
C CYS A 516 12.54 -9.98 14.23
N GLY A 517 11.49 -10.79 14.22
CA GLY A 517 10.17 -10.41 14.77
C GLY A 517 9.19 -9.81 13.75
N LEU A 518 9.62 -9.55 12.51
CA LEU A 518 8.71 -8.98 11.49
C LEU A 518 7.45 -9.81 11.22
N PRO A 519 7.49 -11.16 11.15
CA PRO A 519 6.26 -11.94 10.99
C PRO A 519 5.26 -11.72 12.13
N LEU A 520 5.74 -11.52 13.36
CA LEU A 520 4.88 -11.21 14.52
C LEU A 520 4.19 -9.86 14.33
N GLU A 521 4.93 -8.83 13.91
CA GLU A 521 4.35 -7.53 13.57
C GLU A 521 3.29 -7.62 12.46
N MET A 522 3.56 -8.40 11.41
CA MET A 522 2.61 -8.58 10.32
C MET A 522 1.33 -9.28 10.78
N MET A 523 1.41 -10.12 11.82
CA MET A 523 0.25 -10.77 12.45
C MET A 523 -0.40 -9.93 13.54
N GLY A 524 0.13 -8.75 13.87
CA GLY A 524 -0.36 -7.90 14.97
C GLY A 524 0.04 -8.41 16.37
N GLN A 525 1.08 -9.23 16.48
CA GLN A 525 1.60 -9.79 17.75
C GLN A 525 2.69 -8.88 18.36
N ARG A 526 2.33 -7.61 18.63
CA ARG A 526 3.27 -6.53 18.98
C ARG A 526 4.09 -6.83 20.24
N LYS A 527 3.43 -7.28 21.30
CA LYS A 527 4.09 -7.58 22.60
C LYS A 527 5.22 -8.61 22.43
N THR A 528 4.95 -9.67 21.67
CA THR A 528 5.96 -10.70 21.39
C THR A 528 7.05 -10.22 20.46
N SER A 529 6.74 -9.33 19.51
CA SER A 529 7.76 -8.69 18.68
C SER A 529 8.73 -7.84 19.51
N ILE A 530 8.23 -7.09 20.50
CA ILE A 530 9.05 -6.35 21.46
C ILE A 530 9.96 -7.30 22.27
N ASP A 531 9.41 -8.43 22.76
CA ASP A 531 10.21 -9.43 23.48
C ASP A 531 11.36 -9.99 22.62
N VAL A 532 11.06 -10.32 21.36
CA VAL A 532 12.06 -10.83 20.41
C VAL A 532 13.10 -9.76 20.07
N ALA A 533 12.68 -8.50 19.93
CA ALA A 533 13.60 -7.38 19.73
C ALA A 533 14.60 -7.29 20.89
N LYS A 534 14.14 -7.33 22.14
CA LYS A 534 15.01 -7.31 23.33
C LYS A 534 15.98 -8.49 23.39
N GLN A 535 15.53 -9.69 23.01
CA GLN A 535 16.42 -10.86 22.92
C GLN A 535 17.55 -10.62 21.92
N ASN A 536 17.25 -10.02 20.77
CA ASN A 536 18.24 -9.68 19.77
C ASN A 536 19.18 -8.57 20.26
N LEU A 537 18.68 -7.51 20.91
CA LEU A 537 19.54 -6.48 21.50
C LEU A 537 20.53 -7.08 22.51
N ALA A 538 20.03 -7.95 23.40
CA ALA A 538 20.87 -8.66 24.36
C ALA A 538 21.92 -9.57 23.70
N ALA A 539 21.59 -10.23 22.59
CA ALA A 539 22.51 -11.11 21.87
C ALA A 539 23.70 -10.36 21.24
N PHE A 540 23.51 -9.11 20.82
CA PHE A 540 24.56 -8.28 20.23
C PHE A 540 25.26 -7.39 21.26
N ARG A 541 24.78 -7.38 22.50
CA ARG A 541 25.35 -6.58 23.60
C ARG A 541 26.79 -7.02 23.89
N GLY A 542 27.66 -6.03 24.08
CA GLY A 542 29.09 -6.25 24.38
C GLY A 542 29.97 -6.54 23.18
N GLY A 543 29.39 -6.71 21.98
CA GLY A 543 30.15 -6.80 20.74
C GLY A 543 30.57 -5.42 20.24
N ASN A 544 31.87 -5.18 20.10
CA ASN A 544 32.38 -3.96 19.48
C ASN A 544 32.35 -4.09 17.95
N TYR A 545 31.16 -3.97 17.37
CA TYR A 545 30.94 -4.07 15.92
C TYR A 545 30.82 -2.69 15.28
N ASP A 546 31.45 -2.53 14.13
CA ASP A 546 31.27 -1.39 13.24
C ASP A 546 29.89 -1.46 12.56
N TYR A 547 29.53 -2.66 12.07
CA TYR A 547 28.27 -2.91 11.39
C TYR A 547 27.65 -4.26 11.78
N ILE A 548 26.32 -4.32 11.68
CA ILE A 548 25.51 -5.52 11.81
C ILE A 548 24.90 -5.81 10.44
N ILE A 549 25.43 -6.82 9.76
CA ILE A 549 25.09 -7.16 8.38
C ILE A 549 23.96 -8.17 8.38
N THR A 550 22.95 -7.95 7.54
CA THR A 550 21.94 -8.97 7.25
C THR A 550 21.69 -9.12 5.76
N LEU A 551 21.49 -10.36 5.32
CA LEU A 551 21.20 -10.72 3.92
C LEU A 551 19.69 -10.85 3.68
N CYS A 552 18.88 -10.27 4.55
CA CYS A 552 17.44 -10.27 4.41
C CYS A 552 16.96 -8.83 4.42
N ALA A 553 16.60 -8.30 3.24
CA ALA A 553 16.00 -6.98 3.09
C ALA A 553 14.88 -6.70 4.11
N SER A 554 14.04 -7.70 4.37
CA SER A 554 12.95 -7.60 5.35
C SER A 554 13.43 -7.52 6.79
N CYS A 555 14.50 -8.25 7.15
CA CYS A 555 15.14 -8.10 8.46
C CYS A 555 15.79 -6.73 8.56
N ALA A 556 16.57 -6.32 7.56
CA ALA A 556 17.25 -5.02 7.55
C ALA A 556 16.26 -3.86 7.77
N GLY A 557 15.16 -3.80 7.00
CA GLY A 557 14.12 -2.78 7.19
C GLY A 557 13.47 -2.82 8.57
N HIS A 558 13.13 -4.01 9.09
CA HIS A 558 12.51 -4.14 10.41
C HIS A 558 13.45 -3.76 11.55
N LEU A 559 14.70 -4.25 11.52
CA LEU A 559 15.72 -3.97 12.52
C LEU A 559 16.14 -2.50 12.51
N LYS A 560 16.24 -1.88 11.33
CA LYS A 560 16.70 -0.50 11.18
C LYS A 560 15.61 0.54 11.45
N HIS A 561 14.40 0.33 10.94
CA HIS A 561 13.33 1.33 11.03
C HIS A 561 12.26 1.00 12.06
N HIS A 562 11.89 -0.27 12.22
CA HIS A 562 10.75 -0.62 13.08
C HIS A 562 11.14 -0.92 14.52
N TYR A 563 12.33 -1.45 14.80
CA TYR A 563 12.79 -1.64 16.18
C TYR A 563 12.73 -0.34 16.98
N PRO A 564 13.28 0.80 16.49
CA PRO A 564 13.11 2.08 17.17
C PRO A 564 11.64 2.49 17.35
N GLN A 565 10.76 2.15 16.41
CA GLN A 565 9.33 2.50 16.46
C GLN A 565 8.54 1.67 17.48
N ILE A 566 8.85 0.38 17.65
CA ILE A 566 8.12 -0.50 18.58
C ILE A 566 8.68 -0.45 20.01
N LEU A 567 9.91 0.04 20.17
CA LEU A 567 10.57 0.23 21.47
C LEU A 567 10.47 1.67 21.99
N ASP A 568 9.74 2.54 21.30
CA ASP A 568 9.63 3.98 21.61
C ASP A 568 9.17 4.29 23.05
N LYS A 569 8.37 3.39 23.63
CA LYS A 569 7.86 3.46 25.01
C LYS A 569 8.51 2.45 25.95
N ASP A 570 9.60 1.83 25.53
CA ASP A 570 10.28 0.77 26.26
C ASP A 570 11.63 1.25 26.82
N TYR A 571 12.09 0.69 27.94
CA TYR A 571 13.40 1.00 28.50
C TYR A 571 14.55 0.68 27.54
N ALA A 572 14.33 -0.24 26.59
CA ALA A 572 15.30 -0.63 25.58
C ALA A 572 15.37 0.33 24.38
N MET A 573 14.65 1.46 24.37
CA MET A 573 14.62 2.42 23.25
C MET A 573 16.01 2.85 22.79
N VAL A 574 16.86 3.29 23.73
CA VAL A 574 18.20 3.83 23.43
C VAL A 574 19.11 2.73 22.85
N GLU A 575 19.09 1.54 23.44
CA GLU A 575 19.82 0.38 22.94
C GLU A 575 19.31 -0.03 21.55
N GLY A 576 18.00 0.01 21.33
CA GLY A 576 17.37 -0.25 20.05
C GLY A 576 17.79 0.72 18.95
N GLN A 577 17.88 2.01 19.26
CA GLN A 577 18.38 3.03 18.32
C GLN A 577 19.86 2.83 17.99
N ALA A 578 20.70 2.58 19.00
CA ALA A 578 22.13 2.31 18.80
C ALA A 578 22.37 1.04 17.99
N PHE A 579 21.59 -0.01 18.23
CA PHE A 579 21.60 -1.23 17.42
C PHE A 579 21.18 -0.95 15.98
N ALA A 580 20.05 -0.27 15.78
CA ALA A 580 19.51 0.04 14.46
C ALA A 580 20.46 0.90 13.61
N ALA A 581 21.21 1.82 14.23
CA ALA A 581 22.21 2.64 13.56
C ALA A 581 23.34 1.82 12.92
N LYS A 582 23.68 0.66 13.50
CA LYS A 582 24.71 -0.25 12.98
C LYS A 582 24.18 -1.22 11.93
N VAL A 583 22.87 -1.37 11.79
CA VAL A 583 22.26 -2.31 10.85
C VAL A 583 22.41 -1.83 9.41
N ILE A 584 22.91 -2.72 8.56
CA ILE A 584 23.08 -2.50 7.13
C ILE A 584 22.74 -3.78 6.35
N ASP A 585 22.12 -3.63 5.19
CA ASP A 585 21.91 -4.76 4.28
C ASP A 585 23.22 -5.15 3.59
N PHE A 586 23.30 -6.41 3.16
CA PHE A 586 24.50 -6.96 2.52
C PHE A 586 24.97 -6.16 1.30
N SER A 587 24.07 -5.78 0.39
CA SER A 587 24.45 -5.13 -0.86
C SER A 587 24.99 -3.73 -0.64
N SER A 588 24.34 -2.92 0.20
CA SER A 588 24.87 -1.60 0.58
C SER A 588 26.21 -1.73 1.31
N PHE A 589 26.37 -2.73 2.18
CA PHE A 589 27.63 -2.92 2.89
C PHE A 589 28.78 -3.26 1.95
N VAL A 590 28.62 -4.25 1.06
CA VAL A 590 29.73 -4.67 0.19
C VAL A 590 30.02 -3.65 -0.91
N HIS A 591 29.02 -2.89 -1.36
CA HIS A 591 29.19 -1.84 -2.37
C HIS A 591 29.69 -0.53 -1.75
N ASP A 592 28.97 0.04 -0.77
CA ASP A 592 29.24 1.40 -0.28
C ASP A 592 30.31 1.45 0.83
N VAL A 593 30.44 0.39 1.63
CA VAL A 593 31.35 0.36 2.79
C VAL A 593 32.64 -0.39 2.47
N LEU A 594 32.55 -1.63 1.96
CA LEU A 594 33.74 -2.38 1.55
C LEU A 594 34.32 -1.90 0.23
N GLY A 595 33.51 -1.25 -0.62
CA GLY A 595 33.96 -0.75 -1.91
C GLY A 595 34.42 -1.86 -2.84
N LEU A 596 33.65 -2.96 -2.95
CA LEU A 596 33.92 -3.98 -3.98
C LEU A 596 33.87 -3.33 -5.37
N LYS A 597 34.83 -3.70 -6.22
CA LYS A 597 34.99 -3.13 -7.57
C LYS A 597 34.98 -4.22 -8.63
N PRO A 598 34.82 -3.87 -9.92
CA PRO A 598 34.96 -4.83 -11.02
C PRO A 598 36.24 -5.68 -10.96
N GLU A 599 37.35 -5.12 -10.48
CA GLU A 599 38.62 -5.82 -10.40
C GLU A 599 38.61 -6.99 -9.40
N ASP A 600 37.68 -6.99 -8.45
CA ASP A 600 37.52 -8.06 -7.46
C ASP A 600 36.83 -9.31 -8.03
N PHE A 601 36.22 -9.19 -9.21
CA PHE A 601 35.44 -10.26 -9.82
C PHE A 601 36.08 -10.79 -11.09
N GLN A 602 35.97 -12.10 -11.28
CA GLN A 602 36.08 -12.72 -12.59
C GLN A 602 34.71 -12.62 -13.25
N LYS A 603 34.48 -11.54 -14.00
CA LYS A 603 33.20 -11.27 -14.65
C LYS A 603 32.77 -12.46 -15.52
N SER A 604 31.68 -13.12 -15.12
CA SER A 604 31.12 -14.21 -15.90
C SER A 604 30.40 -13.66 -17.14
N GLY A 605 30.44 -14.42 -18.24
CA GLY A 605 29.54 -14.21 -19.39
C GLY A 605 28.12 -14.72 -19.13
N GLN A 606 27.75 -15.01 -17.88
CA GLN A 606 26.43 -15.50 -17.50
C GLN A 606 25.44 -14.33 -17.52
N LYS A 607 24.28 -14.55 -18.14
CA LYS A 607 23.18 -13.59 -18.10
C LYS A 607 22.45 -13.67 -16.77
N VAL A 608 22.40 -12.56 -16.06
CA VAL A 608 21.79 -12.44 -14.73
C VAL A 608 20.70 -11.39 -14.75
N THR A 609 19.48 -11.79 -14.38
CA THR A 609 18.39 -10.86 -14.09
C THR A 609 18.25 -10.63 -12.60
N TYR A 610 17.62 -9.52 -12.23
CA TYR A 610 17.42 -9.15 -10.83
C TYR A 610 15.92 -9.10 -10.48
N HIS A 611 15.60 -9.37 -9.22
CA HIS A 611 14.33 -8.92 -8.63
C HIS A 611 14.63 -8.05 -7.41
N ALA A 612 14.33 -6.76 -7.56
CA ALA A 612 14.49 -5.77 -6.51
C ALA A 612 13.51 -6.03 -5.36
N SER A 613 14.05 -6.57 -4.25
CA SER A 613 13.29 -6.93 -3.07
C SER A 613 12.64 -5.69 -2.44
N CYS A 614 11.32 -5.74 -2.23
CA CYS A 614 10.54 -4.55 -1.88
C CYS A 614 11.01 -3.79 -0.62
N HIS A 615 11.43 -4.51 0.44
CA HIS A 615 11.97 -3.87 1.65
C HIS A 615 13.37 -3.29 1.48
N LEU A 616 14.09 -3.65 0.41
CA LEU A 616 15.38 -3.04 0.05
C LEU A 616 15.14 -1.78 -0.79
N CYS A 617 14.53 -1.93 -1.96
CA CYS A 617 14.38 -0.83 -2.92
C CYS A 617 13.41 0.26 -2.51
N ARG A 618 12.40 -0.07 -1.68
CA ARG A 618 11.42 0.92 -1.15
C ARG A 618 11.58 1.15 0.34
N GLY A 619 11.84 0.10 1.11
CA GLY A 619 11.96 0.21 2.57
C GLY A 619 13.25 0.89 3.02
N LEU A 620 14.38 0.51 2.42
CA LEU A 620 15.71 1.08 2.72
C LEU A 620 16.16 2.11 1.67
N ASN A 621 15.38 2.30 0.60
CA ASN A 621 15.71 3.16 -0.53
C ASN A 621 17.05 2.78 -1.21
N VAL A 622 17.37 1.48 -1.27
CA VAL A 622 18.59 0.95 -1.90
C VAL A 622 18.24 0.38 -3.27
N LYS A 623 18.66 1.09 -4.33
CA LYS A 623 18.35 0.74 -5.73
C LYS A 623 19.59 0.42 -6.56
N GLU A 624 20.63 1.24 -6.46
CA GLU A 624 21.78 1.15 -7.37
C GLU A 624 22.77 0.06 -6.96
N ALA A 625 23.09 -0.06 -5.67
CA ALA A 625 24.12 -0.99 -5.17
C ALA A 625 23.95 -2.44 -5.67
N PRO A 626 22.77 -3.09 -5.60
CA PRO A 626 22.62 -4.45 -6.12
C PRO A 626 22.85 -4.53 -7.64
N ARG A 627 22.39 -3.54 -8.41
CA ARG A 627 22.53 -3.53 -9.88
C ARG A 627 23.98 -3.34 -10.30
N ALA A 628 24.70 -2.43 -9.64
CA ALA A 628 26.13 -2.23 -9.84
C ALA A 628 26.92 -3.51 -9.54
N LEU A 629 26.70 -4.13 -8.38
CA LEU A 629 27.35 -5.39 -7.99
C LEU A 629 27.09 -6.53 -8.99
N ILE A 630 25.87 -6.64 -9.53
CA ILE A 630 25.55 -7.64 -10.55
C ILE A 630 26.29 -7.33 -11.86
N ALA A 631 26.35 -6.06 -12.28
CA ALA A 631 27.03 -5.64 -13.49
C ALA A 631 28.57 -5.82 -13.41
N ASP A 632 29.13 -5.74 -12.21
CA ASP A 632 30.54 -5.99 -11.95
C ASP A 632 30.87 -7.49 -12.02
N ALA A 633 30.00 -8.34 -11.48
CA ALA A 633 30.21 -9.80 -11.41
C ALA A 633 29.73 -10.57 -12.66
N ALA A 634 28.79 -10.04 -13.45
CA ALA A 634 28.12 -10.75 -14.54
C ALA A 634 27.51 -9.81 -15.61
N GLU A 635 26.81 -10.38 -16.60
CA GLU A 635 26.00 -9.63 -17.57
C GLU A 635 24.61 -9.35 -16.99
N TYR A 636 24.37 -8.12 -16.51
CA TYR A 636 23.06 -7.72 -15.99
C TYR A 636 22.04 -7.50 -17.10
N VAL A 637 20.91 -8.21 -17.03
CA VAL A 637 19.74 -8.08 -17.92
C VAL A 637 18.52 -7.71 -17.07
N PRO A 638 18.00 -6.47 -17.15
CA PRO A 638 16.84 -6.06 -16.35
C PRO A 638 15.58 -6.82 -16.77
N CYS A 639 14.72 -7.15 -15.79
CA CYS A 639 13.39 -7.70 -16.07
C CYS A 639 12.30 -6.64 -16.00
N GLU A 640 11.21 -6.86 -16.74
CA GLU A 640 10.03 -6.02 -16.62
C GLU A 640 9.46 -6.04 -15.19
N GLU A 641 8.98 -4.88 -14.73
CA GLU A 641 8.43 -4.69 -13.38
C GLU A 641 9.37 -5.25 -12.28
N GLU A 642 10.68 -5.06 -12.43
CA GLU A 642 11.71 -5.57 -11.53
C GLU A 642 11.41 -5.28 -10.05
N GLU A 643 10.96 -4.06 -9.75
CA GLU A 643 10.65 -3.58 -8.39
C GLU A 643 9.29 -4.04 -7.86
N VAL A 644 8.42 -4.65 -8.66
CA VAL A 644 7.09 -5.10 -8.20
C VAL A 644 7.20 -6.36 -7.35
N CYS A 645 6.42 -6.39 -6.28
CA CYS A 645 6.46 -7.44 -5.27
C CYS A 645 6.27 -8.86 -5.84
N CYS A 646 7.03 -9.84 -5.32
CA CYS A 646 6.97 -11.25 -5.73
C CYS A 646 5.74 -12.03 -5.25
N GLY A 647 4.90 -11.44 -4.40
CA GLY A 647 3.71 -12.11 -3.85
C GLY A 647 3.92 -12.86 -2.53
N PHE A 648 5.16 -12.93 -2.00
CA PHE A 648 5.43 -13.70 -0.78
C PHE A 648 4.73 -13.14 0.47
N GLY A 649 5.08 -11.90 0.87
CA GLY A 649 4.49 -11.21 2.02
C GLY A 649 4.51 -11.99 3.35
N GLY A 650 5.41 -12.95 3.52
CA GLY A 650 5.48 -13.82 4.70
C GLY A 650 4.20 -14.64 4.89
N SER A 651 3.50 -14.40 6.00
CA SER A 651 2.22 -15.06 6.31
C SER A 651 1.11 -14.72 5.30
N TYR A 652 1.28 -13.67 4.48
CA TYR A 652 0.35 -13.33 3.41
C TYR A 652 0.20 -14.47 2.39
N SER A 653 1.30 -15.07 1.90
CA SER A 653 1.22 -16.20 0.94
C SER A 653 0.56 -17.47 1.49
N VAL A 654 0.44 -17.57 2.82
CA VAL A 654 -0.30 -18.64 3.51
C VAL A 654 -1.77 -18.26 3.69
N LYS A 655 -2.06 -16.98 3.96
CA LYS A 655 -3.45 -16.52 4.10
C LYS A 655 -4.17 -16.37 2.77
N PHE A 656 -3.49 -15.85 1.74
CA PHE A 656 -4.04 -15.54 0.42
C PHE A 656 -3.22 -16.22 -0.69
N PRO A 657 -3.20 -17.57 -0.72
CA PRO A 657 -2.42 -18.30 -1.70
C PRO A 657 -2.83 -17.99 -3.15
N GLU A 658 -4.11 -17.75 -3.41
CA GLU A 658 -4.64 -17.41 -4.74
C GLU A 658 -4.04 -16.10 -5.31
N ILE A 659 -3.97 -15.04 -4.50
CA ILE A 659 -3.36 -13.77 -4.90
C ILE A 659 -1.84 -13.93 -5.05
N SER A 660 -1.21 -14.62 -4.10
CA SER A 660 0.24 -14.90 -4.14
C SER A 660 0.64 -15.68 -5.39
N ALA A 661 -0.16 -16.65 -5.82
CA ALA A 661 0.08 -17.46 -7.01
C ALA A 661 0.10 -16.59 -8.28
N GLN A 662 -0.88 -15.70 -8.43
CA GLN A 662 -1.00 -14.81 -9.59
C GLN A 662 0.17 -13.81 -9.68
N LEU A 663 0.60 -13.26 -8.54
CA LEU A 663 1.79 -12.39 -8.49
C LEU A 663 3.08 -13.15 -8.81
N LEU A 664 3.21 -14.38 -8.31
CA LEU A 664 4.36 -15.23 -8.60
C LEU A 664 4.42 -15.57 -10.09
N GLU A 665 3.31 -15.99 -10.68
CA GLU A 665 3.21 -16.36 -12.09
C GLU A 665 3.71 -15.23 -13.00
N LYS A 666 3.23 -14.00 -12.76
CA LYS A 666 3.69 -12.85 -13.53
C LYS A 666 5.19 -12.61 -13.38
N LYS A 667 5.73 -12.65 -12.15
CA LYS A 667 7.17 -12.46 -11.94
C LYS A 667 8.01 -13.55 -12.59
N VAL A 668 7.53 -14.79 -12.59
CA VAL A 668 8.20 -15.90 -13.28
C VAL A 668 8.18 -15.68 -14.80
N ASN A 669 7.08 -15.19 -15.36
CA ASN A 669 7.00 -14.88 -16.79
C ASN A 669 7.94 -13.74 -17.20
N ASN A 670 8.00 -12.66 -16.41
CA ASN A 670 8.93 -11.54 -16.66
C ASN A 670 10.39 -12.00 -16.57
N MET A 671 10.69 -12.90 -15.62
CA MET A 671 12.01 -13.52 -15.48
C MET A 671 12.36 -14.41 -16.68
N LYS A 672 11.41 -15.22 -17.21
CA LYS A 672 11.66 -16.04 -18.41
C LYS A 672 11.94 -15.19 -19.65
N ALA A 673 11.23 -14.08 -19.78
CA ALA A 673 11.34 -13.19 -20.94
C ALA A 673 12.73 -12.57 -21.12
N THR A 674 13.54 -12.50 -20.05
CA THR A 674 14.92 -11.97 -20.14
C THR A 674 15.89 -12.95 -20.79
N GLY A 675 15.56 -14.25 -20.84
CA GLY A 675 16.48 -15.30 -21.28
C GLY A 675 17.71 -15.47 -20.36
N ALA A 676 17.66 -14.96 -19.13
CA ALA A 676 18.75 -15.08 -18.17
C ALA A 676 18.88 -16.51 -17.62
N ASP A 677 20.12 -16.92 -17.32
CA ASP A 677 20.43 -18.22 -16.71
C ASP A 677 20.28 -18.20 -15.18
N ARG A 678 20.33 -16.99 -14.60
CA ARG A 678 20.24 -16.77 -13.15
C ARG A 678 19.37 -15.56 -12.84
N LEU A 679 18.50 -15.71 -11.85
CA LEU A 679 17.81 -14.62 -11.15
C LEU A 679 18.48 -14.44 -9.79
N VAL A 680 18.82 -13.20 -9.43
CA VAL A 680 19.33 -12.88 -8.09
C VAL A 680 18.40 -11.95 -7.33
N VAL A 681 18.41 -12.06 -5.99
CA VAL A 681 17.60 -11.26 -5.06
C VAL A 681 18.35 -10.98 -3.75
N ASP A 682 17.86 -10.04 -2.95
CA ASP A 682 18.43 -9.64 -1.64
C ASP A 682 17.59 -10.09 -0.44
N CYS A 683 16.67 -11.03 -0.64
CA CYS A 683 15.77 -11.45 0.42
C CYS A 683 15.46 -12.95 0.33
N PRO A 684 15.71 -13.73 1.41
CA PRO A 684 15.43 -15.17 1.44
C PRO A 684 13.93 -15.48 1.29
N GLY A 685 13.05 -14.57 1.68
CA GLY A 685 11.61 -14.70 1.41
C GLY A 685 11.28 -14.61 -0.09
N CYS A 686 11.98 -13.74 -0.82
CA CYS A 686 11.86 -13.66 -2.27
C CYS A 686 12.47 -14.89 -2.95
N VAL A 687 13.59 -15.41 -2.45
CA VAL A 687 14.16 -16.71 -2.89
C VAL A 687 13.11 -17.81 -2.73
N MET A 688 12.51 -17.95 -1.54
CA MET A 688 11.48 -18.97 -1.29
C MET A 688 10.31 -18.91 -2.27
N GLN A 689 9.88 -17.71 -2.63
CA GLN A 689 8.76 -17.50 -3.54
C GLN A 689 9.15 -17.78 -5.00
N LEU A 690 10.23 -17.17 -5.48
CA LEU A 690 10.63 -17.20 -6.89
C LEU A 690 11.35 -18.51 -7.25
N ARG A 691 12.26 -19.00 -6.38
CA ARG A 691 12.91 -20.31 -6.53
C ARG A 691 11.87 -21.44 -6.45
N GLY A 692 10.92 -21.32 -5.52
CA GLY A 692 9.82 -22.28 -5.41
C GLY A 692 8.89 -22.28 -6.63
N GLY A 693 8.59 -21.12 -7.21
CA GLY A 693 7.82 -21.02 -8.46
C GLY A 693 8.56 -21.56 -9.67
N ALA A 694 9.86 -21.28 -9.78
CA ALA A 694 10.72 -21.79 -10.85
C ALA A 694 10.83 -23.32 -10.81
N GLU A 695 11.07 -23.91 -9.62
CA GLU A 695 11.10 -25.36 -9.43
C GLU A 695 9.75 -25.99 -9.77
N LYS A 696 8.64 -25.39 -9.32
CA LYS A 696 7.28 -25.89 -9.59
C LYS A 696 6.97 -25.96 -11.09
N GLN A 697 7.50 -25.03 -11.87
CA GLN A 697 7.34 -24.97 -13.32
C GLN A 697 8.45 -25.70 -14.09
N GLY A 698 9.39 -26.37 -13.41
CA GLY A 698 10.48 -27.12 -14.02
C GLY A 698 11.47 -26.25 -14.80
N LEU A 699 11.67 -25.00 -14.38
CA LEU A 699 12.56 -24.06 -15.07
C LEU A 699 14.02 -24.35 -14.76
N LYS A 700 14.88 -24.13 -15.75
CA LYS A 700 16.34 -24.30 -15.62
C LYS A 700 17.03 -23.09 -14.99
N ILE A 701 16.36 -21.94 -14.93
CA ILE A 701 16.93 -20.71 -14.37
C ILE A 701 17.24 -20.89 -12.88
N LYS A 702 18.47 -20.59 -12.47
CA LYS A 702 18.88 -20.65 -11.07
C LYS A 702 18.40 -19.39 -10.34
N VAL A 703 17.74 -19.51 -9.19
CA VAL A 703 17.26 -18.36 -8.41
C VAL A 703 18.03 -18.28 -7.10
N ASP A 704 18.89 -17.28 -6.90
CA ASP A 704 19.81 -17.21 -5.76
C ASP A 704 19.78 -15.88 -5.02
N HIS A 705 20.41 -15.85 -3.84
CA HIS A 705 20.76 -14.60 -3.21
C HIS A 705 21.96 -13.94 -3.93
N ILE A 706 22.01 -12.60 -3.99
CA ILE A 706 23.13 -11.88 -4.63
C ILE A 706 24.49 -12.23 -4.03
N ALA A 707 24.55 -12.50 -2.72
CA ALA A 707 25.78 -12.96 -2.05
C ALA A 707 26.37 -14.22 -2.70
N GLU A 708 25.53 -15.16 -3.16
CA GLU A 708 26.00 -16.36 -3.86
C GLU A 708 26.61 -16.00 -5.22
N LEU A 709 26.00 -15.07 -5.97
CA LEU A 709 26.56 -14.58 -7.25
C LEU A 709 27.93 -13.95 -7.04
N LEU A 710 28.08 -13.07 -6.06
CA LEU A 710 29.34 -12.40 -5.78
C LEU A 710 30.40 -13.41 -5.33
N ALA A 711 30.05 -14.33 -4.43
CA ALA A 711 30.95 -15.36 -3.94
C ALA A 711 31.41 -16.33 -5.04
N ASP A 712 30.55 -16.66 -6.01
CA ASP A 712 30.88 -17.54 -7.14
C ASP A 712 31.87 -16.89 -8.10
N ASN A 713 31.79 -15.56 -8.27
CA ASN A 713 32.61 -14.80 -9.23
C ASN A 713 33.80 -14.06 -8.59
N LEU A 714 33.98 -14.15 -7.27
CA LEU A 714 35.08 -13.47 -6.58
C LEU A 714 36.44 -14.07 -6.98
N LYS A 715 37.41 -13.22 -7.31
CA LYS A 715 38.79 -13.67 -7.56
C LYS A 715 39.40 -14.23 -6.28
N LYS A 716 40.21 -15.28 -6.44
CA LYS A 716 40.91 -15.95 -5.34
C LYS A 716 42.09 -15.13 -4.85
#